data_AF-A0A094LA19-F1
#
_entry.id   AF-A0A094LA19-F1
#
_cell.length_a   1.000
_cell.length_b   1.000
_cell.length_c   1.000
_cell.angle_alpha   90.00
_cell.angle_beta   90.00
_cell.angle_gamma   90.00
#
_symmetry.space_group_name_H-M   'P 1'
#
loop_
_entity.id
_entity.type
_entity.pdbx_description
1 polymer ?
#
loop_
_entity_poly.entity_id
_entity_poly.type
_entity_poly.pdbx_seq_one_letter_code
_entity_poly.pdbx_strand_id
1 'polypeptide(L)'
;FRWEQVVDLTYSLRLGAKPKPMEQDEAAVEKLRFVPPTWTYECDEDLVHFLYDHIGKEDENLGSVKQYVDSIDVSSYTEDFNVSCLTDSHADTYWESDGSQGQHWVRLNMKKGTIVKKLLLTVDTTDENFMPKRVAVYGGEGDNLKKLNDVGIDESYIGDVCVLEDMTTHLPVIEIRIVECRDDGIDVRLRGIKIKSSRQRDLGLSADMFQLPNLVRYPRLEGTDPDLLYRRAVLIQRFIKLLDSVLHHLVPAWDHTVGTFSKLKHIKQFLLLSKRRTALITQCLKDSETSKPNFMPRLYINRRLAMEHRDNPALDPSCKNAVFTQVYEGLKPSDKFEKPLDYRWPLRYDQWWECKFIAEGIIDQGGGFRDSLADMSEELCPSSADTPVPLPFFVRTSNQGNGTGEARDMYVPNPSCKDFPKYEWIGQIMGAALRGKEFLVLALPGFVWKQLTGEEVSWSKDFPAVDSVLVKLLEVMEVMDKDTFEFKFGNELTYTMVELIPNGSSTVVRYEDRKEFIRLVQKARLEESKEQIMAMQAGLLKVVPQAVLDLLTWQELEKKVCGDPEVTVDALKKLTRFEDFEPLDTRVQYFWEALNNFTNEDRSRFLRFVTGRSRLPARIYIYPDKMGSETTDALPESSTCSSTLFLPNYATAKVCEEKLRYAAYNCVAIDTDMSPWEE
;
A
#
# COMPACT_ATOMS: atom_id res chain seq x y z
N PHE A 1 -10.12 23.26 -26.75
CA PHE A 1 -9.02 24.18 -26.39
C PHE A 1 -8.52 23.92 -24.96
N ARG A 2 -7.34 24.45 -24.62
CA ARG A 2 -6.64 24.34 -23.32
C ARG A 2 -7.19 25.40 -22.34
N TRP A 3 -7.44 25.06 -21.07
CA TRP A 3 -8.00 26.00 -20.07
C TRP A 3 -7.02 27.14 -19.76
N GLU A 4 -5.74 26.87 -19.94
CA GLU A 4 -4.63 27.81 -19.87
C GLU A 4 -4.86 29.00 -20.81
N GLN A 5 -5.49 28.80 -21.97
CA GLN A 5 -5.82 29.89 -22.90
C GLN A 5 -7.00 30.74 -22.43
N VAL A 6 -7.95 30.17 -21.68
CA VAL A 6 -9.08 30.91 -21.08
C VAL A 6 -8.59 31.74 -19.89
N VAL A 7 -7.69 31.18 -19.09
CA VAL A 7 -7.01 31.90 -17.99
C VAL A 7 -6.12 33.00 -18.56
N ASP A 8 -5.34 32.71 -19.60
CA ASP A 8 -4.55 33.72 -20.33
C ASP A 8 -5.43 34.84 -20.88
N LEU A 9 -6.59 34.50 -21.46
CA LEU A 9 -7.58 35.46 -21.95
C LEU A 9 -8.12 36.39 -20.86
N THR A 10 -8.25 35.87 -19.64
CA THR A 10 -8.91 36.56 -18.52
C THR A 10 -7.94 37.37 -17.67
N TYR A 11 -6.72 36.89 -17.48
CA TYR A 11 -5.80 37.41 -16.47
C TYR A 11 -4.45 37.90 -17.00
N SER A 12 -4.13 37.73 -18.29
CA SER A 12 -2.87 38.23 -18.86
C SER A 12 -3.02 39.62 -19.51
N LEU A 13 -2.07 40.52 -19.24
CA LEU A 13 -1.91 41.79 -19.96
C LEU A 13 -1.27 41.51 -21.33
N ARG A 14 -1.93 41.85 -22.45
CA ARG A 14 -1.39 41.57 -23.81
C ARG A 14 -1.52 42.72 -24.80
N LEU A 15 -0.53 42.78 -25.69
CA LEU A 15 -0.52 43.52 -26.96
C LEU A 15 -0.85 42.52 -28.10
N GLY A 16 -2.01 42.66 -28.75
CA GLY A 16 -2.44 41.81 -29.88
C GLY A 16 -3.94 41.49 -29.90
N ALA A 17 -4.41 40.79 -30.95
CA ALA A 17 -5.82 40.40 -31.10
C ALA A 17 -6.22 39.30 -30.11
N LYS A 18 -7.39 39.45 -29.47
CA LYS A 18 -7.91 38.46 -28.50
C LYS A 18 -8.25 37.13 -29.19
N PRO A 19 -7.76 35.99 -28.68
CA PRO A 19 -8.26 34.69 -29.11
C PRO A 19 -9.78 34.62 -28.91
N LYS A 20 -10.54 34.12 -29.89
CA LYS A 20 -11.96 33.82 -29.68
C LYS A 20 -12.08 32.49 -28.95
N PRO A 21 -12.62 32.45 -27.72
CA PRO A 21 -12.96 31.18 -27.10
C PRO A 21 -14.02 30.46 -27.96
N MET A 22 -13.92 29.14 -28.05
CA MET A 22 -15.01 28.32 -28.58
C MET A 22 -16.28 28.55 -27.77
N GLU A 23 -17.43 28.53 -28.44
CA GLU A 23 -18.72 28.56 -27.76
C GLU A 23 -18.85 27.34 -26.83
N GLN A 24 -19.45 27.57 -25.66
CA GLN A 24 -19.69 26.55 -24.67
C GLN A 24 -20.73 25.56 -25.20
N ASP A 25 -20.45 24.27 -25.08
CA ASP A 25 -21.46 23.24 -25.27
C ASP A 25 -22.34 23.19 -24.01
N GLU A 26 -23.40 23.99 -24.00
CA GLU A 26 -24.31 24.11 -22.85
C GLU A 26 -24.94 22.78 -22.47
N ALA A 27 -25.28 21.94 -23.45
CA ALA A 27 -25.87 20.62 -23.21
C ALA A 27 -24.87 19.67 -22.53
N ALA A 28 -23.60 19.69 -22.93
CA ALA A 28 -22.56 18.91 -22.27
C ALA A 28 -22.26 19.41 -20.85
N VAL A 29 -22.24 20.74 -20.65
CA VAL A 29 -22.03 21.34 -19.33
C VAL A 29 -23.18 21.02 -18.38
N GLU A 30 -24.42 21.08 -18.85
CA GLU A 30 -25.60 20.72 -18.06
C GLU A 30 -25.55 19.25 -17.60
N LYS A 31 -25.17 18.34 -18.52
CA LYS A 31 -24.95 16.92 -18.20
C LYS A 31 -23.87 16.67 -17.15
N LEU A 32 -22.81 17.49 -17.11
CA LEU A 32 -21.75 17.41 -16.09
C LEU A 32 -22.18 18.04 -14.76
N ARG A 33 -23.03 19.07 -14.78
CA ARG A 33 -23.54 19.73 -13.57
C ARG A 33 -24.60 18.92 -12.85
N PHE A 34 -25.25 17.98 -13.53
CA PHE A 34 -26.24 17.11 -12.92
C PHE A 34 -25.62 16.22 -11.83
N VAL A 35 -26.20 16.27 -10.63
CA VAL A 35 -25.86 15.42 -9.49
C VAL A 35 -27.15 14.79 -8.99
N PRO A 36 -27.25 13.45 -8.91
CA PRO A 36 -28.44 12.80 -8.36
C PRO A 36 -28.71 13.27 -6.92
N PRO A 37 -29.98 13.39 -6.50
CA PRO A 37 -30.31 13.76 -5.12
C PRO A 37 -29.74 12.79 -4.06
N THR A 38 -29.50 11.53 -4.45
CA THR A 38 -28.90 10.49 -3.60
C THR A 38 -27.38 10.48 -3.61
N TRP A 39 -26.73 11.28 -4.46
CA TRP A 39 -25.28 11.28 -4.61
C TRP A 39 -24.65 12.11 -3.50
N THR A 40 -23.79 11.48 -2.71
CA THR A 40 -23.10 12.12 -1.59
C THR A 40 -21.61 12.27 -1.88
N TYR A 41 -20.89 12.98 -1.00
CA TYR A 41 -19.44 13.12 -1.11
C TYR A 41 -18.73 11.75 -1.01
N GLU A 42 -19.28 10.81 -0.23
CA GLU A 42 -18.75 9.44 -0.09
C GLU A 42 -18.92 8.59 -1.35
N CYS A 43 -19.89 8.93 -2.22
CA CYS A 43 -19.97 8.34 -3.55
C CYS A 43 -18.78 8.81 -4.41
N ASP A 44 -18.36 10.08 -4.29
CA ASP A 44 -17.15 10.54 -4.98
C ASP A 44 -15.88 9.92 -4.39
N GLU A 45 -15.81 9.70 -3.08
CA GLU A 45 -14.68 8.98 -2.46
C GLU A 45 -14.58 7.54 -2.94
N ASP A 46 -15.70 6.79 -2.96
CA ASP A 46 -15.71 5.43 -3.50
C ASP A 46 -15.34 5.41 -4.98
N LEU A 47 -15.81 6.39 -5.75
CA LEU A 47 -15.43 6.53 -7.14
C LEU A 47 -13.93 6.81 -7.25
N VAL A 48 -13.35 7.68 -6.42
CA VAL A 48 -11.90 7.90 -6.36
C VAL A 48 -11.12 6.62 -6.06
N HIS A 49 -11.56 5.84 -5.06
CA HIS A 49 -10.93 4.56 -4.72
C HIS A 49 -11.04 3.55 -5.86
N PHE A 50 -12.21 3.45 -6.48
CA PHE A 50 -12.42 2.64 -7.69
C PHE A 50 -11.43 3.04 -8.79
N LEU A 51 -11.34 4.33 -9.10
CA LEU A 51 -10.40 4.86 -10.09
C LEU A 51 -8.95 4.57 -9.68
N TYR A 52 -8.59 4.68 -8.41
CA TYR A 52 -7.25 4.36 -7.93
C TYR A 52 -6.90 2.88 -8.12
N ASP A 53 -7.83 1.97 -7.80
CA ASP A 53 -7.61 0.54 -7.92
C ASP A 53 -7.58 0.03 -9.37
N HIS A 54 -8.31 0.71 -10.28
CA HIS A 54 -8.50 0.29 -11.67
C HIS A 54 -7.70 1.10 -12.70
N ILE A 55 -7.35 2.36 -12.38
CA ILE A 55 -6.61 3.29 -13.26
C ILE A 55 -5.27 3.68 -12.65
N GLY A 56 -5.18 3.73 -11.31
CA GLY A 56 -3.95 4.05 -10.58
C GLY A 56 -2.85 2.97 -10.67
N LYS A 57 -3.16 1.83 -11.29
CA LYS A 57 -2.20 0.81 -11.73
C LYS A 57 -1.99 0.85 -13.25
N GLU A 58 -1.96 2.03 -13.87
CA GLU A 58 -1.36 2.20 -15.21
C GLU A 58 0.14 1.85 -15.15
N ASP A 59 0.38 0.53 -15.19
CA ASP A 59 1.57 -0.14 -15.70
C ASP A 59 2.90 0.54 -15.37
N GLU A 60 3.45 0.19 -14.20
CA GLU A 60 4.90 0.04 -14.09
C GLU A 60 5.44 -1.04 -15.07
N ASN A 61 4.56 -1.86 -15.66
CA ASN A 61 4.95 -2.85 -16.64
C ASN A 61 5.05 -2.23 -18.04
N LEU A 62 6.22 -2.37 -18.64
CA LEU A 62 6.40 -2.18 -20.07
C LEU A 62 5.49 -3.16 -20.83
N GLY A 63 4.61 -2.64 -21.69
CA GLY A 63 3.69 -3.45 -22.48
C GLY A 63 4.29 -3.91 -23.81
N SER A 64 3.74 -5.00 -24.36
CA SER A 64 4.06 -5.45 -25.72
C SER A 64 3.66 -4.41 -26.76
N VAL A 65 4.57 -4.09 -27.68
CA VAL A 65 4.36 -3.10 -28.75
C VAL A 65 3.14 -3.42 -29.62
N LYS A 66 2.76 -4.70 -29.79
CA LYS A 66 1.62 -5.15 -30.61
C LYS A 66 0.29 -4.46 -30.24
N GLN A 67 0.13 -4.05 -28.99
CA GLN A 67 -1.11 -3.41 -28.54
C GLN A 67 -1.27 -1.98 -29.08
N TYR A 68 -0.16 -1.33 -29.43
CA TYR A 68 -0.05 0.11 -29.68
C TYR A 68 0.27 0.47 -31.14
N VAL A 69 0.59 -0.54 -31.96
CA VAL A 69 0.91 -0.41 -33.39
C VAL A 69 -0.10 -1.18 -34.23
N ASP A 70 -0.34 -0.72 -35.45
CA ASP A 70 -1.11 -1.41 -36.48
C ASP A 70 -0.25 -2.44 -37.21
N SER A 71 1.03 -2.12 -37.45
CA SER A 71 2.04 -3.08 -37.92
C SER A 71 3.45 -2.71 -37.46
N ILE A 72 4.35 -3.70 -37.55
CA ILE A 72 5.79 -3.55 -37.39
C ILE A 72 6.43 -4.04 -38.68
N ASP A 73 7.20 -3.18 -39.33
CA ASP A 73 7.96 -3.49 -40.52
C ASP A 73 9.46 -3.42 -40.18
N VAL A 74 10.26 -4.26 -40.82
CA VAL A 74 11.72 -4.27 -40.66
C VAL A 74 12.38 -4.18 -42.02
N SER A 75 13.63 -3.70 -42.06
CA SER A 75 14.42 -3.57 -43.30
C SER A 75 14.64 -4.91 -44.00
N SER A 76 14.92 -5.97 -43.23
CA SER A 76 15.19 -7.32 -43.68
C SER A 76 15.18 -8.28 -42.49
N TYR A 77 15.15 -9.59 -42.74
CA TYR A 77 15.27 -10.61 -41.70
C TYR A 77 15.67 -11.98 -42.29
N THR A 78 16.25 -12.85 -41.46
CA THR A 78 16.48 -14.28 -41.78
C THR A 78 15.25 -15.12 -41.41
N GLU A 79 15.00 -16.24 -42.11
CA GLU A 79 13.72 -16.99 -42.00
C GLU A 79 13.37 -17.40 -40.55
N ASP A 80 14.36 -17.77 -39.75
CA ASP A 80 14.19 -18.24 -38.37
C ASP A 80 14.12 -17.11 -37.31
N PHE A 81 14.60 -15.90 -37.64
CA PHE A 81 14.74 -14.77 -36.70
C PHE A 81 14.02 -13.52 -37.21
N ASN A 82 12.71 -13.68 -37.44
CA ASN A 82 11.86 -12.67 -38.09
C ASN A 82 11.28 -11.62 -37.10
N VAL A 83 10.48 -10.69 -37.64
CA VAL A 83 9.88 -9.57 -36.90
C VAL A 83 9.07 -9.98 -35.65
N SER A 84 8.56 -11.22 -35.59
CA SER A 84 7.76 -11.68 -34.44
C SER A 84 8.57 -11.73 -33.14
N CYS A 85 9.87 -12.01 -33.22
CA CYS A 85 10.81 -12.06 -32.09
C CYS A 85 10.97 -10.71 -31.39
N LEU A 86 10.70 -9.58 -32.06
CA LEU A 86 10.76 -8.27 -31.42
C LEU A 86 9.68 -8.07 -30.35
N THR A 87 8.67 -8.93 -30.28
CA THR A 87 7.45 -8.69 -29.50
C THR A 87 6.89 -9.92 -28.78
N ASP A 88 7.59 -11.05 -28.81
CA ASP A 88 7.16 -12.30 -28.19
C ASP A 88 7.46 -12.38 -26.68
N SER A 89 8.19 -11.40 -26.13
CA SER A 89 8.61 -11.32 -24.72
C SER A 89 9.53 -12.45 -24.26
N HIS A 90 10.23 -13.14 -25.17
CA HIS A 90 11.18 -14.20 -24.84
C HIS A 90 12.63 -13.68 -24.90
N ALA A 91 13.37 -13.81 -23.80
CA ALA A 91 14.74 -13.29 -23.69
C ALA A 91 15.77 -13.98 -24.62
N ASP A 92 15.47 -15.21 -25.04
CA ASP A 92 16.36 -16.06 -25.84
C ASP A 92 16.14 -15.93 -27.36
N THR A 93 15.13 -15.16 -27.77
CA THR A 93 14.83 -14.91 -29.19
C THR A 93 15.31 -13.53 -29.62
N TYR A 94 15.54 -13.35 -30.91
CA TYR A 94 15.95 -12.07 -31.48
C TYR A 94 15.47 -11.94 -32.93
N TRP A 95 15.27 -10.70 -33.36
CA TRP A 95 15.25 -10.37 -34.78
C TRP A 95 16.69 -10.19 -35.23
N GLU A 96 17.05 -10.82 -36.34
CA GLU A 96 18.34 -10.64 -37.01
C GLU A 96 18.11 -10.02 -38.38
N SER A 97 18.82 -8.94 -38.70
CA SER A 97 18.78 -8.35 -40.05
C SER A 97 19.61 -9.17 -41.05
N ASP A 98 19.31 -8.99 -42.34
CA ASP A 98 20.13 -9.50 -43.44
C ASP A 98 20.26 -8.41 -44.50
N GLY A 99 21.39 -7.70 -44.54
CA GLY A 99 21.54 -6.58 -45.48
C GLY A 99 22.88 -5.85 -45.45
N SER A 100 22.89 -4.64 -46.02
CA SER A 100 24.10 -3.80 -46.05
C SER A 100 24.28 -3.05 -44.73
N GLN A 101 25.54 -2.93 -44.30
CA GLN A 101 25.91 -2.24 -43.06
C GLN A 101 25.27 -0.84 -42.96
N GLY A 102 24.65 -0.56 -41.81
CA GLY A 102 24.03 0.74 -41.50
C GLY A 102 22.73 1.04 -42.24
N GLN A 103 22.15 0.07 -42.95
CA GLN A 103 20.86 0.21 -43.65
C GLN A 103 19.69 -0.49 -42.93
N HIS A 104 19.88 -0.83 -41.65
CA HIS A 104 18.91 -1.60 -40.88
C HIS A 104 17.95 -0.70 -40.11
N TRP A 105 16.66 -1.03 -40.15
CA TRP A 105 15.64 -0.25 -39.47
C TRP A 105 14.44 -1.09 -39.03
N VAL A 106 13.76 -0.61 -37.98
CA VAL A 106 12.46 -1.10 -37.54
C VAL A 106 11.46 0.06 -37.58
N ARG A 107 10.37 -0.11 -38.31
CA ARG A 107 9.31 0.89 -38.48
C ARG A 107 8.04 0.44 -37.77
N LEU A 108 7.54 1.31 -36.90
CA LEU A 108 6.32 1.13 -36.14
C LEU A 108 5.24 2.02 -36.76
N ASN A 109 4.19 1.40 -37.30
CA ASN A 109 2.99 2.12 -37.74
C ASN A 109 2.05 2.23 -36.54
N MET A 110 1.94 3.42 -35.96
CA MET A 110 1.30 3.64 -34.67
C MET A 110 -0.22 3.70 -34.81
N LYS A 111 -0.95 3.05 -33.90
CA LYS A 111 -2.41 3.19 -33.80
C LYS A 111 -2.78 4.64 -33.55
N LYS A 112 -3.78 5.13 -34.30
CA LYS A 112 -4.24 6.51 -34.23
C LYS A 112 -4.49 6.97 -32.78
N GLY A 113 -3.85 8.07 -32.41
CA GLY A 113 -4.00 8.71 -31.10
C GLY A 113 -3.03 8.23 -30.03
N THR A 114 -2.20 7.23 -30.31
CA THR A 114 -1.15 6.73 -29.41
C THR A 114 0.02 7.72 -29.25
N ILE A 115 0.32 8.11 -28.02
CA ILE A 115 1.43 8.99 -27.66
C ILE A 115 2.45 8.20 -26.86
N VAL A 116 3.67 8.10 -27.39
CA VAL A 116 4.76 7.37 -26.76
C VAL A 116 5.26 8.08 -25.50
N LYS A 117 5.28 7.37 -24.38
CA LYS A 117 5.90 7.82 -23.12
C LYS A 117 7.30 7.27 -22.94
N LYS A 118 7.50 6.00 -23.28
CA LYS A 118 8.83 5.39 -23.41
C LYS A 118 8.81 4.37 -24.53
N LEU A 119 9.89 4.31 -25.30
CA LEU A 119 10.18 3.28 -26.29
C LEU A 119 11.55 2.72 -25.96
N LEU A 120 11.63 1.41 -25.72
CA LEU A 120 12.85 0.74 -25.32
C LEU A 120 13.21 -0.37 -26.29
N LEU A 121 14.50 -0.56 -26.50
CA LEU A 121 15.10 -1.68 -27.24
C LEU A 121 15.82 -2.61 -26.27
N THR A 122 15.57 -3.90 -26.35
CA THR A 122 16.31 -4.91 -25.59
C THR A 122 17.54 -5.33 -26.39
N VAL A 123 18.72 -5.15 -25.80
CA VAL A 123 20.03 -5.48 -26.38
C VAL A 123 20.82 -6.38 -25.44
N ASP A 124 21.77 -7.12 -25.98
CA ASP A 124 22.64 -8.01 -25.21
C ASP A 124 24.07 -8.00 -25.77
N THR A 125 25.04 -7.77 -24.89
CA THR A 125 26.47 -7.78 -25.24
C THR A 125 26.95 -9.13 -25.79
N THR A 126 26.25 -10.23 -25.47
CA THR A 126 26.54 -11.57 -26.00
C THR A 126 26.23 -11.71 -27.50
N ASP A 127 25.54 -10.73 -28.10
CA ASP A 127 25.33 -10.67 -29.56
C ASP A 127 26.59 -10.18 -30.31
N GLU A 128 27.69 -9.89 -29.62
CA GLU A 128 29.00 -9.52 -30.18
C GLU A 128 28.89 -8.38 -31.23
N ASN A 129 29.35 -8.61 -32.46
CA ASN A 129 29.32 -7.61 -33.52
C ASN A 129 27.90 -7.34 -34.07
N PHE A 130 26.89 -8.16 -33.71
CA PHE A 130 25.49 -7.89 -34.05
C PHE A 130 24.83 -6.91 -33.07
N MET A 131 25.48 -6.56 -31.96
CA MET A 131 24.91 -5.63 -30.99
C MET A 131 24.85 -4.20 -31.55
N PRO A 132 23.70 -3.50 -31.49
CA PRO A 132 23.64 -2.10 -31.88
C PRO A 132 24.46 -1.21 -30.93
N LYS A 133 25.27 -0.32 -31.50
CA LYS A 133 26.11 0.66 -30.80
C LYS A 133 25.53 2.07 -30.87
N ARG A 134 24.91 2.44 -31.99
CA ARG A 134 24.23 3.74 -32.14
C ARG A 134 22.91 3.58 -32.88
N VAL A 135 21.86 4.16 -32.31
CA VAL A 135 20.50 4.09 -32.85
C VAL A 135 19.93 5.50 -32.98
N ALA A 136 19.33 5.81 -34.13
CA ALA A 136 18.65 7.07 -34.37
C ALA A 136 17.15 6.84 -34.57
N VAL A 137 16.32 7.57 -33.83
CA VAL A 137 14.86 7.45 -33.88
C VAL A 137 14.29 8.61 -34.67
N TYR A 138 13.42 8.31 -35.63
CA TYR A 138 12.71 9.26 -36.48
C TYR A 138 11.20 9.09 -36.30
N GLY A 139 10.43 10.13 -36.58
CA GLY A 139 8.97 10.02 -36.64
C GLY A 139 8.29 11.13 -37.44
N GLY A 140 7.09 10.85 -37.92
CA GLY A 140 6.38 11.73 -38.83
C GLY A 140 5.16 11.07 -39.49
N GLU A 141 4.77 11.58 -40.65
CA GLU A 141 3.65 11.08 -41.45
C GLU A 141 4.16 10.47 -42.76
N GLY A 142 3.80 9.22 -43.04
CA GLY A 142 4.30 8.48 -44.22
C GLY A 142 5.83 8.45 -44.23
N ASP A 143 6.43 8.82 -45.35
CA ASP A 143 7.89 8.87 -45.51
C ASP A 143 8.52 10.21 -45.07
N ASN A 144 7.72 11.20 -44.65
CA ASN A 144 8.21 12.50 -44.17
C ASN A 144 8.62 12.41 -42.69
N LEU A 145 9.66 11.64 -42.41
CA LEU A 145 10.16 11.39 -41.06
C LEU A 145 11.21 12.44 -40.64
N LYS A 146 11.08 12.96 -39.42
CA LYS A 146 12.07 13.86 -38.80
C LYS A 146 12.81 13.14 -37.68
N LYS A 147 14.10 13.41 -37.54
CA LYS A 147 14.91 12.85 -36.45
C LYS A 147 14.39 13.39 -35.12
N LEU A 148 14.07 12.47 -34.20
CA LEU A 148 13.56 12.74 -32.86
C LEU A 148 14.66 12.56 -31.81
N ASN A 149 15.48 11.52 -31.96
CA ASN A 149 16.54 11.19 -31.00
C ASN A 149 17.73 10.49 -31.66
N ASP A 150 18.89 10.49 -30.98
CA ASP A 150 20.10 9.74 -31.34
C ASP A 150 20.75 9.23 -30.05
N VAL A 151 20.91 7.90 -29.94
CA VAL A 151 21.29 7.23 -28.71
C VAL A 151 22.49 6.32 -28.96
N GLY A 152 23.55 6.56 -28.19
CA GLY A 152 24.67 5.63 -28.06
C GLY A 152 24.37 4.57 -27.00
N ILE A 153 24.74 3.33 -27.28
CA ILE A 153 24.53 2.17 -26.42
C ILE A 153 25.89 1.72 -25.89
N ASP A 154 25.96 1.45 -24.58
CA ASP A 154 27.15 0.89 -23.96
C ASP A 154 27.33 -0.57 -24.41
N GLU A 155 28.48 -0.88 -25.01
CA GLU A 155 28.80 -2.18 -25.61
C GLU A 155 28.86 -3.32 -24.57
N SER A 156 28.94 -3.00 -23.27
CA SER A 156 28.92 -3.98 -22.18
C SER A 156 27.51 -4.23 -21.61
N TYR A 157 26.49 -3.53 -22.12
CA TYR A 157 25.15 -3.53 -21.53
C TYR A 157 24.32 -4.75 -21.95
N ILE A 158 23.54 -5.27 -20.99
CA ILE A 158 22.48 -6.26 -21.22
C ILE A 158 21.20 -5.70 -20.62
N GLY A 159 20.15 -5.55 -21.44
CA GLY A 159 18.84 -5.10 -20.97
C GLY A 159 18.16 -4.08 -21.89
N ASP A 160 17.23 -3.31 -21.32
CA ASP A 160 16.38 -2.39 -22.06
C ASP A 160 16.98 -0.97 -22.12
N VAL A 161 17.26 -0.48 -23.33
CA VAL A 161 17.75 0.88 -23.59
C VAL A 161 16.59 1.77 -24.04
N CYS A 162 16.36 2.88 -23.34
CA CYS A 162 15.35 3.87 -23.74
C CYS A 162 15.83 4.69 -24.94
N VAL A 163 15.12 4.59 -26.07
CA VAL A 163 15.49 5.27 -27.32
C VAL A 163 14.59 6.46 -27.66
N LEU A 164 13.41 6.55 -27.06
CA LEU A 164 12.50 7.70 -27.19
C LEU A 164 11.62 7.83 -25.96
N GLU A 165 11.46 9.04 -25.41
CA GLU A 165 10.62 9.28 -24.24
C GLU A 165 9.88 10.63 -24.28
N ASP A 166 8.86 10.75 -23.43
CA ASP A 166 8.14 11.98 -23.13
C ASP A 166 7.52 12.72 -24.33
N MET A 167 7.05 11.96 -25.33
CA MET A 167 6.31 12.56 -26.43
C MET A 167 4.99 13.18 -25.92
N THR A 168 4.63 14.29 -26.55
CA THR A 168 3.42 15.07 -26.22
C THR A 168 2.35 15.01 -27.30
N THR A 169 2.68 14.43 -28.46
CA THR A 169 1.80 14.32 -29.63
C THR A 169 1.90 12.91 -30.23
N HIS A 170 0.80 12.46 -30.85
CA HIS A 170 0.79 11.22 -31.62
C HIS A 170 1.61 11.42 -32.91
N LEU A 171 2.47 10.45 -33.20
CA LEU A 171 3.21 10.35 -34.46
C LEU A 171 2.74 9.08 -35.17
N PRO A 172 2.15 9.15 -36.37
CA PRO A 172 1.65 7.97 -37.08
C PRO A 172 2.74 6.94 -37.41
N VAL A 173 3.96 7.38 -37.67
CA VAL A 173 5.09 6.50 -37.96
C VAL A 173 6.26 6.85 -37.04
N ILE A 174 6.87 5.82 -36.45
CA ILE A 174 8.14 5.91 -35.73
C ILE A 174 9.11 4.91 -36.34
N GLU A 175 10.29 5.35 -36.75
CA GLU A 175 11.31 4.51 -37.37
C GLU A 175 12.59 4.56 -36.54
N ILE A 176 13.06 3.38 -36.15
CA ILE A 176 14.28 3.16 -35.39
C ILE A 176 15.33 2.71 -36.39
N ARG A 177 16.36 3.53 -36.63
CA ARG A 177 17.46 3.22 -37.54
C ARG A 177 18.69 2.80 -36.74
N ILE A 178 19.25 1.65 -37.10
CA ILE A 178 20.47 1.14 -36.48
C ILE A 178 21.61 1.69 -37.31
N VAL A 179 22.32 2.67 -36.74
CA VAL A 179 23.30 3.47 -37.47
C VAL A 179 24.67 2.80 -37.44
N GLU A 180 25.05 2.23 -36.30
CA GLU A 180 26.33 1.55 -36.09
C GLU A 180 26.10 0.33 -35.18
N CYS A 181 26.74 -0.79 -35.51
CA CYS A 181 26.87 -1.97 -34.65
C CYS A 181 28.25 -2.01 -34.00
N ARG A 182 28.40 -2.81 -32.94
CA ARG A 182 29.67 -3.06 -32.27
C ARG A 182 30.68 -3.69 -33.24
N ASP A 183 31.96 -3.33 -33.09
CA ASP A 183 33.08 -3.86 -33.89
C ASP A 183 32.84 -3.81 -35.41
N ASP A 184 32.16 -2.75 -35.89
CA ASP A 184 31.79 -2.56 -37.29
C ASP A 184 31.02 -3.74 -37.90
N GLY A 185 30.16 -4.39 -37.10
CA GLY A 185 29.25 -5.42 -37.57
C GLY A 185 28.37 -4.95 -38.72
N ILE A 186 28.03 -5.91 -39.59
CA ILE A 186 27.20 -5.67 -40.77
C ILE A 186 25.73 -5.75 -40.40
N ASP A 187 25.32 -6.84 -39.76
CA ASP A 187 23.94 -7.11 -39.35
C ASP A 187 23.70 -6.79 -37.88
N VAL A 188 22.42 -6.75 -37.48
CA VAL A 188 22.00 -6.41 -36.13
C VAL A 188 21.09 -7.48 -35.55
N ARG A 189 21.26 -7.76 -34.25
CA ARG A 189 20.33 -8.52 -33.43
C ARG A 189 19.64 -7.61 -32.43
N LEU A 190 18.31 -7.63 -32.41
CA LEU A 190 17.49 -7.00 -31.37
C LEU A 190 16.61 -8.05 -30.70
N ARG A 191 16.66 -8.10 -29.37
CA ARG A 191 15.93 -9.10 -28.56
C ARG A 191 14.51 -8.70 -28.22
N GLY A 192 14.15 -7.43 -28.45
CA GLY A 192 12.80 -6.97 -28.14
C GLY A 192 12.61 -5.47 -28.29
N ILE A 193 11.35 -5.07 -28.46
CA ILE A 193 10.91 -3.68 -28.40
C ILE A 193 9.75 -3.58 -27.42
N LYS A 194 9.85 -2.61 -26.53
CA LYS A 194 8.86 -2.34 -25.47
C LYS A 194 8.37 -0.91 -25.58
N ILE A 195 7.07 -0.69 -25.39
CA ILE A 195 6.50 0.65 -25.44
C ILE A 195 5.58 0.91 -24.25
N LYS A 196 5.72 2.09 -23.68
CA LYS A 196 4.75 2.71 -22.78
C LYS A 196 4.07 3.84 -23.53
N SER A 197 2.74 3.88 -23.55
CA SER A 197 2.01 4.90 -24.30
C SER A 197 0.82 5.46 -23.52
N SER A 198 0.25 6.55 -24.04
CA SER A 198 -0.98 7.20 -23.56
C SER A 198 -1.79 7.67 -24.77
N ARG A 199 -3.10 7.85 -24.70
CA ARG A 199 -3.89 8.34 -25.85
C ARG A 199 -4.17 9.85 -25.77
N GLN A 200 -4.15 10.55 -26.91
CA GLN A 200 -4.27 12.02 -27.02
C GLN A 200 -5.55 12.64 -26.41
N ARG A 201 -6.55 11.83 -26.06
CA ARG A 201 -7.79 12.26 -25.39
C ARG A 201 -8.26 11.32 -24.30
N ASP A 202 -7.55 10.24 -24.05
CA ASP A 202 -8.06 9.21 -23.16
C ASP A 202 -7.60 9.52 -21.74
N LEU A 203 -8.59 9.72 -20.87
CA LEU A 203 -8.41 9.72 -19.43
C LEU A 203 -8.19 8.28 -18.90
N GLY A 204 -8.11 7.30 -19.81
CA GLY A 204 -8.14 5.87 -19.51
C GLY A 204 -9.52 5.44 -19.03
N LEU A 205 -10.58 6.18 -19.43
CA LEU A 205 -11.93 6.02 -18.92
C LEU A 205 -12.86 5.56 -20.03
N SER A 206 -13.52 4.42 -19.82
CA SER A 206 -14.70 3.99 -20.57
C SER A 206 -15.89 3.84 -19.63
N ALA A 207 -17.11 4.09 -20.13
CA ALA A 207 -18.33 3.75 -19.40
C ALA A 207 -18.40 2.25 -19.09
N ASP A 208 -17.80 1.41 -19.93
CA ASP A 208 -17.71 -0.05 -19.76
C ASP A 208 -16.91 -0.49 -18.53
N MET A 209 -16.16 0.42 -17.90
CA MET A 209 -15.46 0.11 -16.66
C MET A 209 -16.43 0.00 -15.48
N PHE A 210 -17.55 0.71 -15.52
CA PHE A 210 -18.53 0.79 -14.43
C PHE A 210 -19.60 -0.30 -14.52
N GLN A 211 -19.23 -1.47 -15.04
CA GLN A 211 -20.10 -2.64 -15.09
C GLN A 211 -20.16 -3.31 -13.72
N LEU A 212 -21.30 -3.96 -13.43
CA LEU A 212 -21.61 -4.56 -12.12
C LEU A 212 -20.47 -5.41 -11.52
N PRO A 213 -19.75 -6.28 -12.27
CA PRO A 213 -18.67 -7.10 -11.71
C PRO A 213 -17.52 -6.29 -11.11
N ASN A 214 -17.30 -5.07 -11.60
CA ASN A 214 -16.22 -4.20 -11.14
C ASN A 214 -16.63 -3.31 -9.96
N LEU A 215 -17.94 -3.21 -9.67
CA LEU A 215 -18.49 -2.34 -8.62
C LEU A 215 -18.81 -3.07 -7.31
N VAL A 216 -18.63 -4.40 -7.26
CA VAL A 216 -18.95 -5.24 -6.08
C VAL A 216 -18.29 -4.75 -4.79
N ARG A 217 -17.09 -4.16 -4.91
CA ARG A 217 -16.34 -3.59 -3.76
C ARG A 217 -16.78 -2.18 -3.37
N TYR A 218 -17.66 -1.55 -4.14
CA TYR A 218 -18.11 -0.17 -3.99
C TYR A 218 -19.65 -0.10 -4.05
N PRO A 219 -20.35 -0.63 -3.03
CA PRO A 219 -21.81 -0.77 -3.03
C PRO A 219 -22.55 0.57 -3.15
N ARG A 220 -21.92 1.71 -2.82
CA ARG A 220 -22.52 3.04 -3.03
C ARG A 220 -22.54 3.48 -4.49
N LEU A 221 -21.73 2.86 -5.35
CA LEU A 221 -21.71 3.11 -6.79
C LEU A 221 -22.67 2.17 -7.54
N GLU A 222 -22.99 1.02 -6.95
CA GLU A 222 -23.91 0.05 -7.54
C GLU A 222 -25.29 0.64 -7.80
N GLY A 223 -25.92 0.22 -8.92
CA GLY A 223 -27.21 0.74 -9.34
C GLY A 223 -27.20 2.15 -9.95
N THR A 224 -26.04 2.82 -9.98
CA THR A 224 -25.87 4.08 -10.71
C THR A 224 -25.63 3.82 -12.19
N ASP A 225 -26.21 4.66 -13.06
CA ASP A 225 -25.99 4.61 -14.50
C ASP A 225 -24.49 4.76 -14.87
N PRO A 226 -23.92 3.84 -15.68
CA PRO A 226 -22.51 3.89 -16.06
C PRO A 226 -22.07 5.18 -16.78
N ASP A 227 -22.93 5.81 -17.58
CA ASP A 227 -22.62 7.09 -18.23
C ASP A 227 -22.55 8.23 -17.21
N LEU A 228 -23.35 8.17 -16.15
CA LEU A 228 -23.26 9.13 -15.05
C LEU A 228 -21.96 8.95 -14.27
N LEU A 229 -21.60 7.70 -13.92
CA LEU A 229 -20.33 7.40 -13.24
C LEU A 229 -19.13 7.85 -14.08
N TYR A 230 -19.17 7.62 -15.39
CA TYR A 230 -18.18 8.12 -16.33
C TYR A 230 -18.06 9.65 -16.29
N ARG A 231 -19.17 10.38 -16.36
CA ARG A 231 -19.16 11.86 -16.29
C ARG A 231 -18.60 12.37 -14.96
N ARG A 232 -18.96 11.74 -13.84
CA ARG A 232 -18.40 12.05 -12.51
C ARG A 232 -16.90 11.79 -12.48
N ALA A 233 -16.43 10.66 -13.00
CA ALA A 233 -15.01 10.31 -13.07
C ALA A 233 -14.21 11.32 -13.92
N VAL A 234 -14.78 11.78 -15.05
CA VAL A 234 -14.18 12.83 -15.88
C VAL A 234 -14.01 14.14 -15.10
N LEU A 235 -15.01 14.54 -14.30
CA LEU A 235 -14.92 15.74 -13.45
C LEU A 235 -13.87 15.59 -12.36
N ILE A 236 -13.83 14.44 -11.69
CA ILE A 236 -12.83 14.14 -10.67
C ILE A 236 -11.44 14.22 -11.28
N GLN A 237 -11.17 13.53 -12.39
CA GLN A 237 -9.86 13.60 -13.05
C GLN A 237 -9.49 15.02 -13.48
N ARG A 238 -10.47 15.82 -13.94
CA ARG A 238 -10.25 17.25 -14.25
C ARG A 238 -9.86 18.05 -13.02
N PHE A 239 -10.54 17.84 -11.89
CA PHE A 239 -10.21 18.45 -10.61
C PHE A 239 -8.79 18.06 -10.16
N ILE A 240 -8.44 16.77 -10.24
CA ILE A 240 -7.10 16.27 -9.89
C ILE A 240 -6.01 16.92 -10.74
N LYS A 241 -6.25 17.08 -12.05
CA LYS A 241 -5.29 17.77 -12.93
C LYS A 241 -5.02 19.21 -12.48
N LEU A 242 -6.07 19.93 -12.06
CA LEU A 242 -5.92 21.29 -11.53
C LEU A 242 -5.22 21.26 -10.18
N LEU A 243 -5.59 20.33 -9.30
CA LEU A 243 -4.95 20.14 -8.00
C LEU A 243 -3.45 19.88 -8.15
N ASP A 244 -3.05 18.96 -9.04
CA ASP A 244 -1.64 18.66 -9.33
C ASP A 244 -0.87 19.91 -9.80
N SER A 245 -1.50 20.79 -10.55
CA SER A 245 -0.86 22.03 -11.02
C SER A 245 -0.53 22.98 -9.87
N VAL A 246 -1.28 22.95 -8.76
CA VAL A 246 -1.09 23.83 -7.60
C VAL A 246 -0.55 23.12 -6.37
N LEU A 247 -0.48 21.78 -6.35
CA LEU A 247 -0.13 20.99 -5.17
C LEU A 247 1.25 21.36 -4.62
N HIS A 248 2.21 21.64 -5.49
CA HIS A 248 3.55 22.06 -5.11
C HIS A 248 3.63 23.47 -4.48
N HIS A 249 2.57 24.29 -4.62
CA HIS A 249 2.44 25.57 -3.90
C HIS A 249 1.75 25.38 -2.54
N LEU A 250 0.88 24.38 -2.43
CA LEU A 250 0.24 23.99 -1.17
C LEU A 250 1.21 23.24 -0.27
N VAL A 251 2.06 22.40 -0.88
CA VAL A 251 3.14 21.61 -0.27
C VAL A 251 4.46 21.96 -0.96
N PRO A 252 5.10 23.07 -0.56
CA PRO A 252 6.39 23.46 -1.11
C PRO A 252 7.46 22.45 -0.71
N ALA A 253 7.97 21.72 -1.70
CA ALA A 253 9.02 20.72 -1.50
C ALA A 253 10.31 21.31 -0.90
N TRP A 254 10.57 22.60 -1.12
CA TRP A 254 11.74 23.31 -0.61
C TRP A 254 11.62 23.71 0.87
N ASP A 255 10.41 23.75 1.43
CA ASP A 255 10.18 23.99 2.85
C ASP A 255 8.81 23.46 3.29
N HIS A 256 8.78 22.20 3.72
CA HIS A 256 7.56 21.54 4.16
C HIS A 256 7.02 22.08 5.50
N THR A 257 7.67 23.06 6.13
CA THR A 257 7.23 23.66 7.41
C THR A 257 6.37 24.92 7.22
N VAL A 258 6.34 25.50 6.02
CA VAL A 258 5.70 26.79 5.72
C VAL A 258 4.18 26.69 5.45
N GLY A 259 3.62 25.50 5.35
CA GLY A 259 2.21 25.27 5.00
C GLY A 259 1.30 24.88 6.18
N THR A 260 0.08 25.42 6.21
CA THR A 260 -1.04 24.84 7.00
C THR A 260 -1.81 23.87 6.11
N PHE A 261 -1.38 22.61 6.11
CA PHE A 261 -1.95 21.54 5.30
C PHE A 261 -3.33 21.06 5.77
N SER A 262 -3.84 21.60 6.88
CA SER A 262 -5.17 21.31 7.42
C SER A 262 -6.30 21.54 6.41
N LYS A 263 -6.09 22.37 5.38
CA LYS A 263 -7.05 22.58 4.29
C LYS A 263 -7.17 21.41 3.32
N LEU A 264 -6.18 20.51 3.25
CA LEU A 264 -6.22 19.31 2.42
C LEU A 264 -7.10 18.20 3.01
N LYS A 265 -7.48 18.31 4.30
CA LYS A 265 -8.25 17.30 5.02
C LYS A 265 -9.54 16.89 4.28
N HIS A 266 -10.26 17.85 3.71
CA HIS A 266 -11.52 17.61 3.00
C HIS A 266 -11.36 17.06 1.57
N ILE A 267 -10.13 16.96 1.06
CA ILE A 267 -9.86 16.40 -0.27
C ILE A 267 -8.83 15.28 -0.21
N LYS A 268 -8.57 14.74 0.99
CA LYS A 268 -7.48 13.80 1.23
C LYS A 268 -7.65 12.52 0.42
N GLN A 269 -8.87 11.99 0.37
CA GLN A 269 -9.19 10.81 -0.43
C GLN A 269 -8.91 11.06 -1.92
N PHE A 270 -9.22 12.26 -2.44
CA PHE A 270 -8.96 12.65 -3.83
C PHE A 270 -7.48 12.68 -4.18
N LEU A 271 -6.60 12.96 -3.21
CA LEU A 271 -5.15 12.96 -3.44
C LEU A 271 -4.62 11.58 -3.89
N LEU A 272 -5.36 10.48 -3.69
CA LEU A 272 -5.00 9.15 -4.23
C LEU A 272 -4.75 9.16 -5.73
N LEU A 273 -5.46 10.00 -6.48
CA LEU A 273 -5.31 10.11 -7.93
C LEU A 273 -4.22 11.11 -8.37
N SER A 274 -3.62 11.86 -7.43
CA SER A 274 -2.58 12.83 -7.73
C SER A 274 -1.30 12.15 -8.20
N LYS A 275 -0.77 12.57 -9.36
CA LYS A 275 0.50 12.02 -9.90
C LYS A 275 1.73 12.59 -9.22
N ARG A 276 1.59 13.71 -8.50
CA ARG A 276 2.69 14.40 -7.81
C ARG A 276 2.84 13.99 -6.36
N ARG A 277 1.76 13.47 -5.76
CA ARG A 277 1.69 13.11 -4.34
C ARG A 277 2.80 12.16 -3.90
N THR A 278 2.99 11.03 -4.58
CA THR A 278 3.99 10.01 -4.18
C THR A 278 5.40 10.59 -4.16
N ALA A 279 5.77 11.36 -5.19
CA ALA A 279 7.07 12.03 -5.26
C ALA A 279 7.27 13.03 -4.12
N LEU A 280 6.22 13.80 -3.75
CA LEU A 280 6.27 14.72 -2.62
C LEU A 280 6.47 13.98 -1.29
N ILE A 281 5.74 12.88 -1.05
CA ILE A 281 5.91 12.06 0.15
C ILE A 281 7.35 11.55 0.25
N THR A 282 7.86 10.95 -0.83
CA THR A 282 9.24 10.44 -0.88
C THR A 282 10.26 11.55 -0.62
N GLN A 283 10.07 12.72 -1.23
CA GLN A 283 10.96 13.86 -1.06
C GLN A 283 10.93 14.39 0.38
N CYS A 284 9.75 14.59 0.98
CA CYS A 284 9.63 15.05 2.37
C CYS A 284 10.27 14.08 3.36
N LEU A 285 10.09 12.76 3.16
CA LEU A 285 10.77 11.76 3.98
C LEU A 285 12.28 11.83 3.80
N LYS A 286 12.77 11.94 2.56
CA LYS A 286 14.20 12.03 2.27
C LYS A 286 14.85 13.28 2.88
N ASP A 287 14.21 14.43 2.77
CA ASP A 287 14.74 15.71 3.27
C ASP A 287 14.78 15.79 4.79
N SER A 288 13.90 15.03 5.46
CA SER A 288 13.91 14.95 6.92
C SER A 288 14.81 13.83 7.46
N GLU A 289 15.59 13.15 6.60
CA GLU A 289 16.48 12.06 7.01
C GLU A 289 17.63 12.54 7.91
N THR A 290 18.04 11.68 8.82
CA THR A 290 19.22 11.85 9.66
C THR A 290 20.14 10.63 9.57
N SER A 291 21.37 10.80 10.05
CA SER A 291 22.32 9.68 10.14
C SER A 291 21.88 8.70 11.22
N LYS A 292 22.04 7.40 10.94
CA LYS A 292 21.94 6.35 11.95
C LYS A 292 22.93 6.60 13.10
N PRO A 293 22.69 6.04 14.30
CA PRO A 293 23.68 6.11 15.38
C PRO A 293 24.99 5.40 15.00
N ASN A 294 26.09 5.86 15.61
CA ASN A 294 27.42 5.26 15.43
C ASN A 294 27.44 3.82 15.98
N PHE A 295 26.79 3.61 17.12
CA PHE A 295 26.61 2.29 17.74
C PHE A 295 25.13 1.96 17.78
N MET A 296 24.77 0.79 17.24
CA MET A 296 23.40 0.31 17.33
C MET A 296 23.14 -0.18 18.76
N PRO A 297 22.03 0.22 19.42
CA PRO A 297 21.69 -0.31 20.73
C PRO A 297 21.48 -1.82 20.67
N ARG A 298 22.09 -2.55 21.60
CA ARG A 298 21.92 -3.99 21.75
C ARG A 298 21.07 -4.29 22.97
N LEU A 299 19.94 -4.93 22.74
CA LEU A 299 18.94 -5.28 23.74
C LEU A 299 19.08 -6.75 24.14
N TYR A 300 18.85 -7.02 25.42
CA TYR A 300 18.80 -8.36 25.99
C TYR A 300 17.39 -8.57 26.53
N ILE A 301 16.59 -9.38 25.84
CA ILE A 301 15.16 -9.53 26.11
C ILE A 301 14.91 -10.91 26.70
N ASN A 302 14.19 -10.98 27.82
CA ASN A 302 13.76 -12.23 28.43
C ASN A 302 12.33 -12.56 27.99
N ARG A 303 12.20 -13.43 26.99
CA ARG A 303 10.89 -13.86 26.48
C ARG A 303 10.14 -14.79 27.42
N ARG A 304 10.85 -15.62 28.19
CA ARG A 304 10.20 -16.49 29.19
C ARG A 304 9.41 -15.66 30.21
N LEU A 305 10.01 -14.58 30.73
CA LEU A 305 9.31 -13.66 31.63
C LEU A 305 8.16 -12.91 30.94
N ALA A 306 8.32 -12.56 29.66
CA ALA A 306 7.26 -11.93 28.88
C ALA A 306 6.07 -12.89 28.65
N MET A 307 6.34 -14.16 28.37
CA MET A 307 5.32 -15.21 28.25
C MET A 307 4.57 -15.40 29.57
N GLU A 308 5.29 -15.51 30.70
CA GLU A 308 4.67 -15.59 32.03
C GLU A 308 3.80 -14.36 32.35
N HIS A 309 4.26 -13.16 31.97
CA HIS A 309 3.47 -11.93 32.09
C HIS A 309 2.23 -11.96 31.21
N ARG A 310 2.35 -12.43 29.97
CA ARG A 310 1.24 -12.51 29.02
C ARG A 310 0.15 -13.46 29.50
N ASP A 311 0.54 -14.60 30.07
CA ASP A 311 -0.39 -15.60 30.60
C ASP A 311 -1.14 -15.09 31.84
N ASN A 312 -0.47 -14.30 32.69
CA ASN A 312 -1.09 -13.70 33.87
C ASN A 312 -0.57 -12.28 34.17
N PRO A 313 -1.11 -11.25 33.49
CA PRO A 313 -0.63 -9.87 33.64
C PRO A 313 -0.79 -9.31 35.05
N ALA A 314 -1.66 -9.90 35.88
CA ALA A 314 -1.89 -9.46 37.25
C ALA A 314 -0.69 -9.71 38.18
N LEU A 315 0.24 -10.62 37.81
CA LEU A 315 1.44 -10.91 38.60
C LEU A 315 2.54 -9.85 38.43
N ASP A 316 2.51 -9.09 37.34
CA ASP A 316 3.39 -7.95 37.11
C ASP A 316 2.57 -6.71 36.68
N PRO A 317 1.92 -6.02 37.64
CA PRO A 317 1.13 -4.81 37.36
C PRO A 317 1.96 -3.68 36.75
N SER A 318 3.29 -3.70 36.93
CA SER A 318 4.20 -2.71 36.33
C SER A 318 4.49 -2.97 34.85
N CYS A 319 4.10 -4.16 34.35
CA CYS A 319 4.37 -4.64 33.00
C CYS A 319 5.86 -4.63 32.64
N LYS A 320 6.77 -4.69 33.62
CA LYS A 320 8.23 -4.60 33.40
C LYS A 320 8.76 -5.79 32.61
N ASN A 321 8.11 -6.95 32.72
CA ASN A 321 8.51 -8.18 32.08
C ASN A 321 8.00 -8.30 30.64
N ALA A 322 7.04 -7.47 30.21
CA ALA A 322 6.59 -7.43 28.83
C ALA A 322 7.74 -7.05 27.89
N VAL A 323 7.84 -7.68 26.71
CA VAL A 323 8.84 -7.35 25.67
C VAL A 323 8.80 -5.87 25.35
N PHE A 324 7.61 -5.28 25.22
CA PHE A 324 7.42 -3.85 24.98
C PHE A 324 8.15 -2.98 26.00
N THR A 325 8.00 -3.28 27.29
CA THR A 325 8.63 -2.50 28.36
C THR A 325 10.13 -2.77 28.41
N GLN A 326 10.57 -4.02 28.21
CA GLN A 326 11.99 -4.37 28.14
C GLN A 326 12.70 -3.60 27.02
N VAL A 327 12.07 -3.50 25.83
CA VAL A 327 12.60 -2.72 24.70
C VAL A 327 12.59 -1.23 25.00
N TYR A 328 11.47 -0.69 25.48
CA TYR A 328 11.35 0.74 25.83
C TYR A 328 12.43 1.18 26.83
N GLU A 329 12.62 0.41 27.90
CA GLU A 329 13.63 0.69 28.92
C GLU A 329 15.06 0.49 28.40
N GLY A 330 15.29 -0.54 27.59
CA GLY A 330 16.60 -0.82 27.01
C GLY A 330 17.07 0.19 25.96
N LEU A 331 16.15 0.94 25.36
CA LEU A 331 16.43 2.01 24.39
C LEU A 331 16.53 3.40 25.02
N LYS A 332 16.34 3.55 26.33
CA LYS A 332 16.56 4.82 27.00
C LYS A 332 18.02 5.27 26.86
N PRO A 333 18.28 6.59 26.75
CA PRO A 333 19.64 7.11 26.66
C PRO A 333 20.55 6.54 27.75
N SER A 334 21.77 6.18 27.35
CA SER A 334 22.79 5.62 28.23
C SER A 334 24.14 6.25 27.90
N ASP A 335 25.19 5.94 28.69
CA ASP A 335 26.55 6.43 28.45
C ASP A 335 27.09 6.06 27.04
N LYS A 336 26.50 5.05 26.37
CA LYS A 336 26.89 4.62 25.01
C LYS A 336 26.13 5.35 23.90
N PHE A 337 24.98 5.94 24.21
CA PHE A 337 24.14 6.69 23.27
C PHE A 337 23.34 7.75 24.04
N GLU A 338 23.86 8.98 24.05
CA GLU A 338 23.39 10.09 24.90
C GLU A 338 22.01 10.64 24.52
N LYS A 339 21.49 10.29 23.34
CA LYS A 339 20.22 10.81 22.82
C LYS A 339 19.27 9.67 22.46
N PRO A 340 17.95 9.85 22.61
CA PRO A 340 16.96 8.92 22.08
C PRO A 340 17.15 8.74 20.58
N LEU A 341 16.87 7.53 20.09
CA LEU A 341 16.83 7.26 18.66
C LEU A 341 15.74 8.11 18.00
N ASP A 342 16.06 8.70 16.84
CA ASP A 342 15.12 9.56 16.11
C ASP A 342 14.41 8.85 14.97
N TYR A 343 14.85 7.64 14.61
CA TYR A 343 14.25 6.75 13.59
C TYR A 343 14.05 7.36 12.20
N ARG A 344 14.73 8.46 11.90
CA ARG A 344 14.64 9.18 10.61
C ARG A 344 15.71 8.73 9.61
N TRP A 345 16.13 7.48 9.68
CA TRP A 345 17.30 7.02 8.93
C TRP A 345 16.95 6.66 7.48
N PRO A 346 17.94 6.60 6.56
CA PRO A 346 17.75 6.13 5.20
C PRO A 346 17.20 4.69 5.15
N LEU A 347 16.35 4.39 4.16
CA LEU A 347 15.63 3.11 3.99
C LEU A 347 16.53 1.85 4.00
N ARG A 348 17.81 1.99 3.66
CA ARG A 348 18.79 0.87 3.73
C ARG A 348 19.10 0.40 5.15
N TYR A 349 18.68 1.14 6.18
CA TYR A 349 18.83 0.81 7.59
C TYR A 349 17.45 0.49 8.17
N ASP A 350 16.98 -0.73 7.93
CA ASP A 350 15.67 -1.22 8.37
C ASP A 350 15.69 -1.92 9.73
N GLN A 351 16.84 -1.97 10.40
CA GLN A 351 17.01 -2.47 11.77
C GLN A 351 17.27 -1.31 12.75
N TRP A 352 16.42 -1.18 13.77
CA TRP A 352 16.48 -0.08 14.74
C TRP A 352 17.23 -0.41 16.05
N TRP A 353 17.40 -1.70 16.33
CA TRP A 353 18.20 -2.22 17.44
C TRP A 353 18.68 -3.64 17.14
N GLU A 354 19.74 -4.06 17.81
CA GLU A 354 20.16 -5.46 17.86
C GLU A 354 19.43 -6.16 19.02
N CYS A 355 18.99 -7.39 18.81
CA CYS A 355 18.20 -8.13 19.78
C CYS A 355 18.87 -9.47 20.12
N LYS A 356 19.03 -9.75 21.42
CA LYS A 356 19.45 -11.05 21.94
C LYS A 356 18.42 -11.55 22.96
N PHE A 357 17.78 -12.67 22.68
CA PHE A 357 16.89 -13.30 23.65
C PHE A 357 17.72 -14.08 24.67
N ILE A 358 17.43 -13.86 25.95
CA ILE A 358 18.17 -14.48 27.06
C ILE A 358 17.83 -15.97 27.11
N ALA A 359 18.86 -16.81 27.09
CA ALA A 359 18.76 -18.27 27.07
C ALA A 359 18.16 -18.89 25.79
N GLU A 360 18.12 -18.12 24.69
CA GLU A 360 17.78 -18.62 23.35
C GLU A 360 19.01 -18.44 22.42
N GLY A 361 19.37 -19.49 21.68
CA GLY A 361 20.51 -19.49 20.76
C GLY A 361 20.18 -18.79 19.44
N ILE A 362 20.13 -17.45 19.43
CA ILE A 362 19.94 -16.70 18.18
C ILE A 362 21.29 -16.47 17.50
N ILE A 363 21.43 -16.97 16.27
CA ILE A 363 22.62 -16.78 15.44
C ILE A 363 22.54 -15.47 14.62
N ASP A 364 21.34 -15.07 14.17
CA ASP A 364 21.11 -13.91 13.29
C ASP A 364 20.57 -12.66 14.01
N GLN A 365 21.21 -11.51 13.78
CA GLN A 365 20.83 -10.22 14.36
C GLN A 365 19.58 -9.62 13.73
N GLY A 366 19.23 -9.98 12.49
CA GLY A 366 18.04 -9.46 11.80
C GLY A 366 16.74 -10.11 12.26
N GLY A 367 16.73 -11.43 12.45
CA GLY A 367 15.58 -12.18 12.97
C GLY A 367 15.10 -11.68 14.33
N GLY A 368 16.00 -11.59 15.31
CA GLY A 368 15.62 -11.17 16.67
C GLY A 368 15.00 -9.78 16.75
N PHE A 369 15.39 -8.84 15.87
CA PHE A 369 14.75 -7.53 15.78
C PHE A 369 13.29 -7.65 15.31
N ARG A 370 13.04 -8.35 14.20
CA ARG A 370 11.69 -8.57 13.68
C ARG A 370 10.80 -9.29 14.67
N ASP A 371 11.34 -10.29 15.35
CA ASP A 371 10.55 -11.04 16.30
C ASP A 371 10.23 -10.18 17.54
N SER A 372 11.12 -9.28 17.96
CA SER A 372 10.80 -8.33 19.03
C SER A 372 9.67 -7.36 18.64
N LEU A 373 9.58 -6.95 17.37
CA LEU A 373 8.44 -6.16 16.86
C LEU A 373 7.15 -6.98 16.85
N ALA A 374 7.23 -8.26 16.47
CA ALA A 374 6.08 -9.17 16.47
C ALA A 374 5.56 -9.42 17.90
N ASP A 375 6.45 -9.63 18.86
CA ASP A 375 6.11 -9.79 20.28
C ASP A 375 5.44 -8.52 20.83
N MET A 376 6.01 -7.33 20.56
CA MET A 376 5.40 -6.07 20.96
C MET A 376 4.03 -5.85 20.31
N SER A 377 3.87 -6.21 19.03
CA SER A 377 2.59 -6.12 18.33
C SER A 377 1.53 -6.99 19.02
N GLU A 378 1.91 -8.22 19.38
CA GLU A 378 1.04 -9.20 20.05
C GLU A 378 0.74 -8.81 21.51
N GLU A 379 1.66 -8.12 22.20
CA GLU A 379 1.41 -7.57 23.54
C GLU A 379 0.51 -6.31 23.50
N LEU A 380 0.65 -5.46 22.48
CA LEU A 380 -0.15 -4.24 22.33
C LEU A 380 -1.58 -4.54 21.86
N CYS A 381 -1.72 -5.47 20.91
CA CYS A 381 -2.98 -5.87 20.32
C CYS A 381 -3.00 -7.41 20.14
N PRO A 382 -3.30 -8.18 21.20
CA PRO A 382 -3.36 -9.63 21.11
C PRO A 382 -4.26 -10.13 19.98
N SER A 383 -3.79 -11.13 19.23
CA SER A 383 -4.52 -11.68 18.08
C SER A 383 -5.70 -12.57 18.51
N SER A 384 -5.72 -13.05 19.76
CA SER A 384 -6.77 -13.92 20.30
C SER A 384 -7.64 -13.20 21.32
N ALA A 385 -8.96 -13.37 21.20
CA ALA A 385 -9.95 -12.86 22.13
C ALA A 385 -9.87 -13.51 23.52
N ASP A 386 -9.30 -14.71 23.63
CA ASP A 386 -9.19 -15.44 24.90
C ASP A 386 -7.95 -15.03 25.71
N THR A 387 -6.96 -14.43 25.06
CA THR A 387 -5.72 -14.00 25.72
C THR A 387 -5.97 -12.75 26.56
N PRO A 388 -5.51 -12.66 27.81
CA PRO A 388 -5.55 -11.41 28.58
C PRO A 388 -4.83 -10.28 27.83
N VAL A 389 -5.29 -9.03 27.97
CA VAL A 389 -4.57 -7.88 27.40
C VAL A 389 -3.38 -7.56 28.32
N PRO A 390 -2.12 -7.77 27.88
CA PRO A 390 -0.98 -7.74 28.80
C PRO A 390 -0.46 -6.33 29.07
N LEU A 391 -0.83 -5.34 28.24
CA LEU A 391 -0.39 -3.96 28.37
C LEU A 391 -1.59 -3.01 28.56
N PRO A 392 -1.47 -1.95 29.36
CA PRO A 392 -2.60 -1.08 29.70
C PRO A 392 -2.91 -0.02 28.62
N PHE A 393 -2.18 0.02 27.50
CA PHE A 393 -2.27 1.09 26.48
C PHE A 393 -3.47 0.95 25.56
N PHE A 394 -3.96 -0.28 25.35
CA PHE A 394 -5.09 -0.52 24.48
C PHE A 394 -6.12 -1.36 25.22
N VAL A 395 -7.39 -1.12 24.92
CA VAL A 395 -8.52 -1.94 25.39
C VAL A 395 -9.28 -2.45 24.19
N ARG A 396 -9.93 -3.59 24.39
CA ARG A 396 -10.82 -4.19 23.39
C ARG A 396 -11.96 -3.25 23.05
N THR A 397 -12.41 -3.28 21.81
CA THR A 397 -13.66 -2.61 21.42
C THR A 397 -14.85 -3.23 22.15
N SER A 398 -15.92 -2.46 22.35
CA SER A 398 -17.18 -2.97 22.94
C SER A 398 -17.79 -4.10 22.09
N ASN A 399 -17.59 -4.07 20.77
CA ASN A 399 -18.04 -5.11 19.85
C ASN A 399 -17.49 -6.50 20.20
N GLN A 400 -16.24 -6.60 20.68
CA GLN A 400 -15.65 -7.86 21.09
C GLN A 400 -16.37 -8.45 22.31
N GLY A 401 -16.62 -7.63 23.34
CA GLY A 401 -17.30 -8.05 24.57
C GLY A 401 -18.74 -8.48 24.35
N ASN A 402 -19.43 -7.85 23.40
CA ASN A 402 -20.84 -8.12 23.09
C ASN A 402 -21.06 -9.24 22.06
N GLY A 403 -19.99 -9.81 21.49
CA GLY A 403 -20.08 -10.85 20.47
C GLY A 403 -20.81 -10.45 19.18
N THR A 404 -20.90 -9.15 18.87
CA THR A 404 -21.72 -8.59 17.79
C THR A 404 -20.94 -7.54 16.99
N GLY A 405 -21.17 -7.47 15.66
CA GLY A 405 -20.62 -6.42 14.78
C GLY A 405 -19.38 -6.81 13.96
N GLU A 406 -18.94 -5.88 13.11
CA GLU A 406 -17.63 -5.89 12.42
C GLU A 406 -16.51 -5.50 13.42
N ALA A 407 -15.24 -5.81 13.12
CA ALA A 407 -14.08 -5.45 13.95
C ALA A 407 -14.04 -6.10 15.37
N ARG A 408 -14.44 -7.38 15.46
CA ARG A 408 -14.48 -8.13 16.74
C ARG A 408 -13.11 -8.33 17.40
N ASP A 409 -12.02 -8.21 16.66
CA ASP A 409 -10.65 -8.41 17.16
C ASP A 409 -9.82 -7.13 17.09
N MET A 410 -10.47 -5.99 17.36
CA MET A 410 -9.82 -4.67 17.32
C MET A 410 -9.77 -4.00 18.69
N TYR A 411 -8.86 -3.04 18.78
CA TYR A 411 -8.45 -2.34 19.98
C TYR A 411 -8.54 -0.83 19.81
N VAL A 412 -8.87 -0.13 20.89
CA VAL A 412 -8.86 1.34 20.97
C VAL A 412 -7.95 1.79 22.11
N PRO A 413 -7.32 2.98 22.04
CA PRO A 413 -6.46 3.46 23.11
C PRO A 413 -7.23 3.56 24.43
N ASN A 414 -6.64 3.09 25.52
CA ASN A 414 -7.28 3.04 26.82
C ASN A 414 -7.42 4.46 27.44
N PRO A 415 -8.65 5.00 27.58
CA PRO A 415 -8.86 6.33 28.17
C PRO A 415 -8.29 6.49 29.58
N SER A 416 -8.25 5.39 30.35
CA SER A 416 -7.78 5.37 31.73
C SER A 416 -6.25 5.34 31.87
N CYS A 417 -5.52 4.95 30.82
CA CYS A 417 -4.06 4.91 30.86
C CYS A 417 -3.48 6.30 30.56
N LYS A 418 -2.70 6.85 31.50
CA LYS A 418 -2.07 8.18 31.41
C LYS A 418 -0.56 8.12 31.20
N ASP A 419 -0.03 6.97 30.80
CA ASP A 419 1.39 6.81 30.45
C ASP A 419 1.67 7.37 29.04
N PHE A 420 1.50 8.69 28.90
CA PHE A 420 1.68 9.41 27.65
C PHE A 420 3.07 9.23 27.02
N PRO A 421 4.20 9.16 27.76
CA PRO A 421 5.51 8.89 27.17
C PRO A 421 5.57 7.56 26.40
N LYS A 422 4.92 6.50 26.89
CA LYS A 422 4.87 5.22 26.17
C LYS A 422 3.93 5.27 24.97
N TYR A 423 2.79 5.97 25.04
CA TYR A 423 1.96 6.25 23.85
C TYR A 423 2.72 7.05 22.79
N GLU A 424 3.51 8.03 23.22
CA GLU A 424 4.36 8.79 22.33
C GLU A 424 5.43 7.90 21.69
N TRP A 425 6.03 6.98 22.44
CA TRP A 425 6.96 6.03 21.86
C TRP A 425 6.29 5.05 20.88
N ILE A 426 5.07 4.57 21.15
CA ILE A 426 4.27 3.81 20.17
C ILE A 426 4.15 4.60 18.87
N GLY A 427 3.81 5.90 18.96
CA GLY A 427 3.77 6.80 17.82
C GLY A 427 5.10 6.91 17.06
N GLN A 428 6.23 6.95 17.77
CA GLN A 428 7.56 6.97 17.14
C GLN A 428 7.84 5.67 16.38
N ILE A 429 7.52 4.51 16.96
CA ILE A 429 7.69 3.21 16.30
C ILE A 429 6.76 3.09 15.08
N MET A 430 5.54 3.62 15.13
CA MET A 430 4.67 3.73 13.96
C MET A 430 5.34 4.57 12.85
N GLY A 431 5.96 5.69 13.21
CA GLY A 431 6.71 6.52 12.26
C GLY A 431 7.94 5.84 11.68
N ALA A 432 8.63 5.03 12.49
CA ALA A 432 9.75 4.21 12.05
C ALA A 432 9.30 3.14 11.05
N ALA A 433 8.19 2.45 11.33
CA ALA A 433 7.57 1.49 10.42
C ALA A 433 7.16 2.13 9.09
N LEU A 434 6.53 3.31 9.14
CA LEU A 434 6.13 4.06 7.94
C LEU A 434 7.30 4.37 7.00
N ARG A 435 8.48 4.65 7.57
CA ARG A 435 9.72 4.92 6.83
C ARG A 435 10.44 3.66 6.37
N GLY A 436 10.29 2.57 7.12
CA GLY A 436 11.02 1.32 6.97
C GLY A 436 10.31 0.28 6.10
N LYS A 437 10.76 -0.96 6.24
CA LYS A 437 10.17 -2.16 5.60
C LYS A 437 9.57 -3.14 6.61
N GLU A 438 9.54 -2.72 7.87
CA GLU A 438 9.23 -3.53 9.04
C GLU A 438 7.97 -2.97 9.67
N PHE A 439 7.13 -3.86 10.19
CA PHE A 439 5.77 -3.51 10.57
C PHE A 439 5.57 -3.60 12.08
N LEU A 440 4.80 -2.65 12.61
CA LEU A 440 4.18 -2.74 13.93
C LEU A 440 2.71 -3.06 13.70
N VAL A 441 2.32 -4.33 13.86
CA VAL A 441 0.98 -4.78 13.51
C VAL A 441 0.02 -4.43 14.65
N LEU A 442 -0.81 -3.41 14.44
CA LEU A 442 -1.81 -2.97 15.41
C LEU A 442 -3.22 -3.20 14.84
N ALA A 443 -4.06 -3.91 15.59
CA ALA A 443 -5.44 -4.17 15.19
C ALA A 443 -6.36 -3.02 15.65
N LEU A 444 -6.23 -1.85 15.02
CA LEU A 444 -7.02 -0.66 15.36
C LEU A 444 -8.12 -0.42 14.33
N PRO A 445 -9.32 0.03 14.73
CA PRO A 445 -10.39 0.36 13.79
C PRO A 445 -10.06 1.63 13.02
N GLY A 446 -10.66 1.80 11.83
CA GLY A 446 -10.51 3.00 11.00
C GLY A 446 -10.79 4.30 11.77
N PHE A 447 -11.69 4.25 12.76
CA PHE A 447 -11.92 5.34 13.73
C PHE A 447 -10.61 5.88 14.35
N VAL A 448 -9.73 5.01 14.85
CA VAL A 448 -8.46 5.40 15.48
C VAL A 448 -7.47 5.91 14.44
N TRP A 449 -7.36 5.26 13.28
CA TRP A 449 -6.47 5.69 12.20
C TRP A 449 -6.84 7.06 11.62
N LYS A 450 -8.14 7.35 11.48
CA LYS A 450 -8.65 8.67 11.09
C LYS A 450 -8.25 9.74 12.11
N GLN A 451 -8.41 9.45 13.40
CA GLN A 451 -7.97 10.37 14.46
C GLN A 451 -6.47 10.65 14.37
N LEU A 452 -5.63 9.61 14.19
CA LEU A 452 -4.16 9.73 14.06
C LEU A 452 -3.72 10.53 12.82
N THR A 453 -4.44 10.41 11.71
CA THR A 453 -4.18 11.19 10.48
C THR A 453 -4.84 12.57 10.46
N GLY A 454 -5.61 12.91 11.50
CA GLY A 454 -6.35 14.16 11.61
C GLY A 454 -7.53 14.28 10.65
N GLU A 455 -8.00 13.15 10.10
CA GLU A 455 -9.25 13.05 9.34
C GLU A 455 -10.47 13.16 10.27
N GLU A 456 -11.60 13.58 9.71
CA GLU A 456 -12.84 13.73 10.46
C GLU A 456 -13.47 12.35 10.74
N VAL A 457 -13.93 12.15 11.97
CA VAL A 457 -14.63 10.94 12.40
C VAL A 457 -16.11 11.22 12.54
N SER A 458 -16.93 10.27 12.09
CA SER A 458 -18.38 10.34 12.12
C SER A 458 -18.97 9.31 13.08
N TRP A 459 -19.90 9.75 13.93
CA TRP A 459 -20.61 8.86 14.86
C TRP A 459 -21.28 7.69 14.15
N SER A 460 -22.09 7.96 13.12
CA SER A 460 -22.89 6.94 12.45
C SER A 460 -22.09 6.03 11.51
N LYS A 461 -20.89 6.45 11.12
CA LYS A 461 -20.09 5.75 10.09
C LYS A 461 -18.89 5.01 10.69
N ASP A 462 -18.17 5.65 11.62
CA ASP A 462 -16.90 5.15 12.12
C ASP A 462 -17.03 4.49 13.50
N PHE A 463 -17.90 5.03 14.35
CA PHE A 463 -18.09 4.50 15.71
C PHE A 463 -18.75 3.10 15.78
N PRO A 464 -19.55 2.62 14.79
CA PRO A 464 -20.05 1.24 14.82
C PRO A 464 -18.94 0.18 14.85
N ALA A 465 -17.73 0.49 14.37
CA ALA A 465 -16.57 -0.40 14.48
C ALA A 465 -16.01 -0.51 15.91
N VAL A 466 -16.41 0.40 16.81
CA VAL A 466 -16.05 0.39 18.23
C VAL A 466 -17.19 -0.16 19.08
N ASP A 467 -18.41 0.37 18.90
CA ASP A 467 -19.59 -0.01 19.66
C ASP A 467 -20.88 0.11 18.83
N SER A 468 -21.15 -0.93 18.03
CA SER A 468 -22.33 -1.00 17.18
C SER A 468 -23.64 -1.08 17.97
N VAL A 469 -23.61 -1.62 19.18
CA VAL A 469 -24.80 -1.74 20.05
C VAL A 469 -25.20 -0.37 20.57
N LEU A 470 -24.24 0.42 21.05
CA LEU A 470 -24.50 1.78 21.50
C LEU A 470 -25.02 2.67 20.38
N VAL A 471 -24.42 2.60 19.19
CA VAL A 471 -24.89 3.39 18.03
C VAL A 471 -26.36 3.08 17.73
N LYS A 472 -26.72 1.80 17.60
CA LYS A 472 -28.10 1.36 17.35
C LYS A 472 -29.05 1.77 18.47
N LEU A 473 -28.60 1.69 19.72
CA LEU A 473 -29.40 2.11 20.87
C LEU A 473 -29.76 3.59 20.79
N LEU A 474 -28.79 4.46 20.50
CA LEU A 474 -29.03 5.90 20.41
C LEU A 474 -29.90 6.27 19.19
N GLU A 475 -29.70 5.60 18.04
CA GLU A 475 -30.53 5.79 16.85
C GLU A 475 -32.01 5.45 17.13
N VAL A 476 -32.26 4.31 17.79
CA VAL A 476 -33.61 3.91 18.20
C VAL A 476 -34.18 4.88 19.23
N MET A 477 -33.37 5.33 20.20
CA MET A 477 -33.78 6.29 21.23
C MET A 477 -34.18 7.64 20.65
N GLU A 478 -33.53 8.10 19.58
CA GLU A 478 -33.80 9.39 18.95
C GLU A 478 -35.23 9.49 18.39
N VAL A 479 -35.65 8.44 17.66
CA VAL A 479 -36.95 8.35 16.98
C VAL A 479 -38.06 7.74 17.83
N MET A 480 -37.74 7.27 19.03
CA MET A 480 -38.69 6.67 19.96
C MET A 480 -39.82 7.64 20.33
N ASP A 481 -41.05 7.14 20.47
CA ASP A 481 -42.17 7.89 21.03
C ASP A 481 -42.04 8.02 22.56
N LYS A 482 -42.80 8.95 23.13
CA LYS A 482 -42.71 9.31 24.54
C LYS A 482 -43.09 8.15 25.47
N ASP A 483 -44.20 7.46 25.18
CA ASP A 483 -44.71 6.39 26.04
C ASP A 483 -43.73 5.21 26.08
N THR A 484 -43.18 4.83 24.93
CA THR A 484 -42.16 3.78 24.83
C THR A 484 -40.86 4.17 25.55
N PHE A 485 -40.44 5.43 25.44
CA PHE A 485 -39.25 5.93 26.13
C PHE A 485 -39.41 5.88 27.65
N GLU A 486 -40.51 6.40 28.17
CA GLU A 486 -40.78 6.41 29.62
C GLU A 486 -40.89 4.99 30.16
N PHE A 487 -41.50 4.07 29.41
CA PHE A 487 -41.56 2.65 29.77
C PHE A 487 -40.17 2.00 29.83
N LYS A 488 -39.27 2.30 28.89
CA LYS A 488 -37.93 1.68 28.82
C LYS A 488 -36.87 2.34 29.72
N PHE A 489 -36.93 3.66 29.90
CA PHE A 489 -35.82 4.44 30.47
C PHE A 489 -36.23 5.39 31.60
N GLY A 490 -37.53 5.62 31.83
CA GLY A 490 -38.06 6.78 32.55
C GLY A 490 -37.56 7.01 33.98
N ASN A 491 -36.95 5.99 34.63
CA ASN A 491 -36.36 6.10 35.96
C ASN A 491 -34.95 5.47 36.08
N GLU A 492 -34.44 4.85 35.03
CA GLU A 492 -33.18 4.08 35.08
C GLU A 492 -32.03 4.81 34.37
N LEU A 493 -32.35 5.59 33.33
CA LEU A 493 -31.32 6.25 32.54
C LEU A 493 -30.88 7.56 33.20
N THR A 494 -29.61 7.59 33.58
CA THR A 494 -28.93 8.75 34.20
C THR A 494 -27.72 9.16 33.36
N TYR A 495 -27.20 10.37 33.58
CA TYR A 495 -26.03 10.89 32.86
C TYR A 495 -24.71 10.31 33.44
N THR A 496 -24.52 8.98 33.39
CA THR A 496 -23.45 8.23 34.10
C THR A 496 -22.31 7.68 33.25
N MET A 497 -22.43 7.60 31.91
CA MET A 497 -21.41 6.91 31.08
C MET A 497 -20.00 7.53 31.19
N VAL A 498 -19.96 8.85 31.41
CA VAL A 498 -18.90 9.72 31.97
C VAL A 498 -19.73 10.81 32.67
N GLU A 499 -19.23 11.62 33.61
CA GLU A 499 -20.04 12.72 34.16
C GLU A 499 -20.39 13.74 33.05
N LEU A 500 -21.45 13.48 32.27
CA LEU A 500 -21.82 14.21 31.05
C LEU A 500 -22.27 15.63 31.38
N ILE A 501 -22.85 15.77 32.58
CA ILE A 501 -23.26 17.01 33.22
C ILE A 501 -22.90 16.92 34.71
N PRO A 502 -22.69 18.06 35.40
CA PRO A 502 -22.47 18.06 36.85
C PRO A 502 -23.60 17.36 37.61
N ASN A 503 -23.26 16.44 38.53
CA ASN A 503 -24.23 15.58 39.24
C ASN A 503 -25.08 14.69 38.32
N GLY A 504 -24.53 14.32 37.16
CA GLY A 504 -25.23 13.53 36.14
C GLY A 504 -25.71 12.16 36.64
N SER A 505 -24.98 11.55 37.58
CA SER A 505 -25.36 10.29 38.23
C SER A 505 -26.66 10.34 39.02
N SER A 506 -27.08 11.54 39.45
CA SER A 506 -28.32 11.76 40.20
C SER A 506 -29.43 12.39 39.35
N THR A 507 -29.16 12.63 38.07
CA THR A 507 -30.10 13.32 37.16
C THR A 507 -30.65 12.32 36.15
N VAL A 508 -31.96 12.10 36.20
CA VAL A 508 -32.67 11.22 35.26
C VAL A 508 -32.84 11.91 33.91
N VAL A 509 -32.62 11.17 32.82
CA VAL A 509 -32.83 11.65 31.45
C VAL A 509 -34.32 11.59 31.13
N ARG A 510 -34.96 12.75 30.91
CA ARG A 510 -36.37 12.82 30.48
C ARG A 510 -36.48 12.69 28.96
N TYR A 511 -37.68 12.38 28.47
CA TYR A 511 -37.94 12.27 27.03
C TYR A 511 -37.54 13.54 26.27
N GLU A 512 -37.80 14.71 26.86
CA GLU A 512 -37.49 16.01 26.30
C GLU A 512 -35.97 16.26 26.21
N ASP A 513 -35.18 15.67 27.11
CA ASP A 513 -33.73 15.83 27.19
C ASP A 513 -32.96 14.82 26.33
N ARG A 514 -33.64 13.78 25.81
CA ARG A 514 -33.01 12.64 25.13
C ARG A 514 -32.05 13.04 24.01
N LYS A 515 -32.38 14.09 23.23
CA LYS A 515 -31.54 14.53 22.12
C LYS A 515 -30.24 15.17 22.60
N GLU A 516 -30.30 15.91 23.70
CA GLU A 516 -29.11 16.48 24.33
C GLU A 516 -28.28 15.39 25.00
N PHE A 517 -28.91 14.43 25.68
CA PHE A 517 -28.24 13.24 26.21
C PHE A 517 -27.49 12.49 25.09
N ILE A 518 -28.16 12.19 23.96
CA ILE A 518 -27.54 11.54 22.80
C ILE A 518 -26.32 12.34 22.34
N ARG A 519 -26.48 13.66 22.11
CA ARG A 519 -25.38 14.53 21.68
C ARG A 519 -24.19 14.51 22.65
N LEU A 520 -24.45 14.51 23.96
CA LEU A 520 -23.41 14.46 25.00
C LEU A 520 -22.71 13.11 25.04
N VAL A 521 -23.44 12.00 24.95
CA VAL A 521 -22.85 10.64 24.86
C VAL A 521 -21.99 10.53 23.62
N GLN A 522 -22.49 10.94 22.45
CA GLN A 522 -21.76 10.91 21.20
C GLN A 522 -20.42 11.66 21.32
N LYS A 523 -20.47 12.90 21.84
CA LYS A 523 -19.28 13.71 22.05
C LYS A 523 -18.29 13.04 23.01
N ALA A 524 -18.77 12.59 24.18
CA ALA A 524 -17.92 11.98 25.19
C ALA A 524 -17.20 10.74 24.66
N ARG A 525 -17.92 9.86 23.96
CA ARG A 525 -17.37 8.62 23.39
C ARG A 525 -16.43 8.84 22.21
N LEU A 526 -16.65 9.88 21.40
CA LEU A 526 -15.73 10.23 20.30
C LEU A 526 -14.42 10.87 20.82
N GLU A 527 -14.46 11.53 21.99
CA GLU A 527 -13.34 12.30 22.55
C GLU A 527 -12.60 11.59 23.71
N GLU A 528 -13.09 10.45 24.20
CA GLU A 528 -12.59 9.82 25.44
C GLU A 528 -11.09 9.46 25.43
N SER A 529 -10.56 9.06 24.28
CA SER A 529 -9.15 8.68 24.11
C SER A 529 -8.29 9.80 23.50
N LYS A 530 -8.79 11.05 23.46
CA LYS A 530 -8.15 12.16 22.75
C LYS A 530 -6.71 12.43 23.22
N GLU A 531 -6.45 12.36 24.53
CA GLU A 531 -5.11 12.61 25.07
C GLU A 531 -4.11 11.53 24.63
N GLN A 532 -4.54 10.26 24.60
CA GLN A 532 -3.72 9.14 24.15
C GLN A 532 -3.41 9.24 22.65
N ILE A 533 -4.42 9.57 21.84
CA ILE A 533 -4.25 9.85 20.41
C ILE A 533 -3.26 10.99 20.19
N MET A 534 -3.38 12.09 20.94
CA MET A 534 -2.47 13.24 20.82
C MET A 534 -1.03 12.85 21.18
N ALA A 535 -0.83 12.01 22.19
CA ALA A 535 0.50 11.51 22.53
C ALA A 535 1.09 10.64 21.41
N MET A 536 0.30 9.71 20.84
CA MET A 536 0.73 8.91 19.68
C MET A 536 1.03 9.78 18.45
N GLN A 537 0.20 10.79 18.16
CA GLN A 537 0.46 11.74 17.08
C GLN A 537 1.75 12.54 17.30
N ALA A 538 2.01 13.00 18.53
CA ALA A 538 3.24 13.71 18.86
C ALA A 538 4.48 12.83 18.57
N GLY A 539 4.39 11.54 18.92
CA GLY A 539 5.42 10.55 18.62
C GLY A 539 5.64 10.34 17.14
N LEU A 540 4.54 10.17 16.39
CA LEU A 540 4.56 10.01 14.94
C LEU A 540 5.22 11.21 14.26
N LEU A 541 4.90 12.43 14.70
CA LEU A 541 5.44 13.68 14.18
C LEU A 541 6.91 13.94 14.55
N LYS A 542 7.46 13.23 15.55
CA LYS A 542 8.92 13.26 15.80
C LYS A 542 9.71 12.52 14.72
N VAL A 543 9.08 11.60 13.99
CA VAL A 543 9.73 10.71 13.00
C VAL A 543 9.29 11.02 11.57
N VAL A 544 8.04 11.44 11.39
CA VAL A 544 7.41 11.68 10.08
C VAL A 544 6.98 13.14 9.98
N PRO A 545 7.41 13.89 8.95
CA PRO A 545 6.97 15.28 8.77
C PRO A 545 5.46 15.40 8.65
N GLN A 546 4.89 16.48 9.21
CA GLN A 546 3.45 16.78 9.15
C GLN A 546 2.90 16.72 7.72
N ALA A 547 3.63 17.28 6.74
CA ALA A 547 3.26 17.26 5.32
C ALA A 547 3.03 15.84 4.77
N VAL A 548 3.77 14.83 5.26
CA VAL A 548 3.58 13.43 4.84
C VAL A 548 2.27 12.89 5.41
N LEU A 549 1.95 13.15 6.67
CA LEU A 549 0.68 12.72 7.27
C LEU A 549 -0.53 13.38 6.62
N ASP A 550 -0.41 14.65 6.20
CA ASP A 550 -1.49 15.35 5.50
C ASP A 550 -1.68 14.84 4.06
N LEU A 551 -0.63 14.31 3.44
CA LEU A 551 -0.71 13.69 2.13
C LEU A 551 -1.21 12.25 2.18
N LEU A 552 -1.11 11.52 3.30
CA LEU A 552 -1.52 10.11 3.43
C LEU A 552 -2.97 9.93 3.87
N THR A 553 -3.75 9.07 3.23
CA THR A 553 -5.03 8.63 3.81
C THR A 553 -4.80 7.75 5.05
N TRP A 554 -5.80 7.63 5.92
CA TRP A 554 -5.73 6.74 7.08
C TRP A 554 -5.45 5.28 6.69
N GLN A 555 -5.99 4.80 5.56
CA GLN A 555 -5.75 3.45 5.05
C GLN A 555 -4.29 3.25 4.65
N GLU A 556 -3.67 4.25 4.03
CA GLU A 556 -2.25 4.17 3.67
C GLU A 556 -1.34 4.31 4.88
N LEU A 557 -1.72 5.11 5.89
CA LEU A 557 -1.01 5.11 7.16
C LEU A 557 -1.05 3.72 7.80
N GLU A 558 -2.23 3.10 7.90
CA GLU A 558 -2.36 1.72 8.41
C GLU A 558 -1.47 0.77 7.62
N LYS A 559 -1.57 0.76 6.29
CA LYS A 559 -0.77 -0.13 5.43
C LYS A 559 0.73 0.10 5.57
N LYS A 560 1.18 1.33 5.73
CA LYS A 560 2.60 1.65 5.92
C LYS A 560 3.11 1.26 7.30
N VAL A 561 2.26 1.30 8.33
CA VAL A 561 2.64 0.93 9.70
C VAL A 561 2.54 -0.57 9.93
N CYS A 562 1.45 -1.19 9.46
CA CYS A 562 1.09 -2.56 9.77
C CYS A 562 1.31 -3.54 8.61
N GLY A 563 1.43 -3.07 7.38
CA GLY A 563 1.37 -3.91 6.18
C GLY A 563 -0.07 -4.15 5.69
N ASP A 564 -0.22 -4.80 4.54
CA ASP A 564 -1.53 -5.10 3.95
C ASP A 564 -2.28 -6.17 4.76
N PRO A 565 -3.50 -5.88 5.26
CA PRO A 565 -4.30 -6.83 6.05
C PRO A 565 -4.93 -7.95 5.22
N GLU A 566 -5.16 -7.71 3.91
CA GLU A 566 -5.75 -8.69 3.00
C GLU A 566 -4.63 -9.47 2.28
N VAL A 567 -4.46 -10.73 2.64
CA VAL A 567 -3.46 -11.63 2.05
C VAL A 567 -4.13 -12.43 0.93
N THR A 568 -4.21 -11.85 -0.27
CA THR A 568 -4.79 -12.56 -1.44
C THR A 568 -3.81 -13.56 -2.04
N VAL A 569 -4.33 -14.63 -2.66
CA VAL A 569 -3.48 -15.63 -3.34
C VAL A 569 -2.68 -14.99 -4.48
N ASP A 570 -3.27 -14.05 -5.22
CA ASP A 570 -2.56 -13.34 -6.29
C ASP A 570 -1.41 -12.47 -5.77
N ALA A 571 -1.57 -11.86 -4.59
CA ALA A 571 -0.48 -11.13 -3.95
C ALA A 571 0.64 -12.08 -3.48
N LEU A 572 0.28 -13.24 -2.89
CA LEU A 572 1.24 -14.28 -2.52
C LEU A 572 2.01 -14.80 -3.73
N LYS A 573 1.33 -15.12 -4.84
CA LYS A 573 1.96 -15.56 -6.10
C LYS A 573 3.05 -14.62 -6.59
N LYS A 574 2.83 -13.30 -6.47
CA LYS A 574 3.83 -12.29 -6.89
C LYS A 574 5.08 -12.29 -6.01
N LEU A 575 4.92 -12.63 -4.72
CA LEU A 575 5.95 -12.56 -3.69
C LEU A 575 6.61 -13.91 -3.37
N THR A 576 6.04 -15.02 -3.87
CA THR A 576 6.58 -16.36 -3.74
C THR A 576 7.52 -16.68 -4.90
N ARG A 577 8.64 -17.35 -4.59
CA ARG A 577 9.58 -17.95 -5.53
C ARG A 577 9.72 -19.43 -5.20
N PHE A 578 9.55 -20.26 -6.22
CA PHE A 578 9.80 -21.70 -6.12
C PHE A 578 11.20 -21.95 -6.67
N GLU A 579 12.06 -22.50 -5.85
CA GLU A 579 13.45 -22.82 -6.17
C GLU A 579 13.58 -24.36 -6.19
N ASP A 580 14.36 -24.90 -7.10
CA ASP A 580 14.59 -26.36 -7.27
C ASP A 580 13.32 -27.19 -7.54
N PHE A 581 12.31 -26.60 -8.18
CA PHE A 581 11.13 -27.30 -8.72
C PHE A 581 11.22 -27.44 -10.24
N GLU A 582 10.69 -28.55 -10.77
CA GLU A 582 10.51 -28.72 -12.21
C GLU A 582 9.38 -27.79 -12.74
N PRO A 583 9.43 -27.32 -14.00
CA PRO A 583 8.46 -26.35 -14.55
C PRO A 583 6.97 -26.75 -14.48
N LEU A 584 6.66 -28.04 -14.31
CA LEU A 584 5.29 -28.58 -14.22
C LEU A 584 5.06 -29.42 -12.96
N ASP A 585 5.82 -29.15 -11.90
CA ASP A 585 5.74 -29.92 -10.67
C ASP A 585 4.36 -29.84 -10.01
N THR A 586 3.77 -31.01 -9.74
CA THR A 586 2.43 -31.12 -9.14
C THR A 586 2.34 -30.55 -7.73
N ARG A 587 3.46 -30.51 -6.99
CA ARG A 587 3.51 -29.92 -5.64
C ARG A 587 3.20 -28.43 -5.66
N VAL A 588 3.68 -27.72 -6.68
CA VAL A 588 3.41 -26.28 -6.87
C VAL A 588 1.92 -26.05 -7.13
N GLN A 589 1.29 -26.91 -7.93
CA GLN A 589 -0.15 -26.84 -8.22
C GLN A 589 -0.98 -27.08 -6.96
N TYR A 590 -0.66 -28.15 -6.21
CA TYR A 590 -1.32 -28.50 -4.96
C TYR A 590 -1.18 -27.40 -3.90
N PHE A 591 -0.01 -26.79 -3.80
CA PHE A 591 0.23 -25.66 -2.90
C PHE A 591 -0.70 -24.48 -3.20
N TRP A 592 -0.82 -24.07 -4.48
CA TRP A 592 -1.69 -22.96 -4.83
C TRP A 592 -3.18 -23.30 -4.70
N GLU A 593 -3.57 -24.54 -4.98
CA GLU A 593 -4.93 -25.01 -4.74
C GLU A 593 -5.28 -24.95 -3.25
N ALA A 594 -4.39 -25.45 -2.38
CA ALA A 594 -4.53 -25.36 -0.92
C ALA A 594 -4.71 -23.91 -0.43
N LEU A 595 -3.87 -22.98 -0.88
CA LEU A 595 -3.97 -21.58 -0.49
C LEU A 595 -5.20 -20.86 -1.05
N ASN A 596 -5.77 -21.32 -2.16
CA ASN A 596 -7.06 -20.78 -2.65
C ASN A 596 -8.23 -21.20 -1.76
N ASN A 597 -8.14 -22.35 -1.11
CA ASN A 597 -9.17 -22.82 -0.16
C ASN A 597 -9.02 -22.20 1.23
N PHE A 598 -7.90 -21.53 1.52
CA PHE A 598 -7.67 -20.86 2.79
C PHE A 598 -8.50 -19.57 2.91
N THR A 599 -8.98 -19.30 4.12
CA THR A 599 -9.53 -17.99 4.48
C THR A 599 -8.41 -16.92 4.51
N ASN A 600 -8.77 -15.64 4.64
CA ASN A 600 -7.76 -14.60 4.87
C ASN A 600 -6.97 -14.83 6.16
N GLU A 601 -7.64 -15.31 7.21
CA GLU A 601 -7.00 -15.63 8.49
C GLU A 601 -6.00 -16.79 8.34
N ASP A 602 -6.40 -17.87 7.67
CA ASP A 602 -5.52 -19.00 7.36
C ASP A 602 -4.26 -18.53 6.59
N ARG A 603 -4.43 -17.67 5.56
CA ARG A 603 -3.32 -17.13 4.76
C ARG A 603 -2.41 -16.21 5.56
N SER A 604 -2.97 -15.39 6.45
CA SER A 604 -2.21 -14.55 7.38
C SER A 604 -1.37 -15.41 8.36
N ARG A 605 -1.96 -16.48 8.91
CA ARG A 605 -1.25 -17.44 9.79
C ARG A 605 -0.17 -18.19 9.03
N PHE A 606 -0.44 -18.64 7.81
CA PHE A 606 0.55 -19.24 6.92
C PHE A 606 1.71 -18.28 6.64
N LEU A 607 1.44 -17.02 6.33
CA LEU A 607 2.48 -16.00 6.13
C LEU A 607 3.36 -15.86 7.37
N ARG A 608 2.75 -15.85 8.57
CA ARG A 608 3.46 -15.77 9.85
C ARG A 608 4.32 -17.00 10.08
N PHE A 609 3.81 -18.19 9.79
CA PHE A 609 4.55 -19.44 9.87
C PHE A 609 5.81 -19.41 8.99
N VAL A 610 5.72 -18.92 7.76
CA VAL A 610 6.86 -18.94 6.83
C VAL A 610 7.83 -17.78 7.02
N THR A 611 7.35 -16.60 7.46
CA THR A 611 8.12 -15.34 7.39
C THR A 611 8.26 -14.62 8.73
N GLY A 612 7.56 -15.07 9.78
CA GLY A 612 7.39 -14.34 11.03
C GLY A 612 6.42 -13.15 10.95
N ARG A 613 5.89 -12.81 9.75
CA ARG A 613 5.00 -11.67 9.52
C ARG A 613 3.57 -12.13 9.22
N SER A 614 2.58 -11.48 9.81
CA SER A 614 1.16 -11.76 9.53
C SER A 614 0.57 -10.93 8.37
N ARG A 615 1.30 -9.93 7.88
CA ARG A 615 0.84 -9.01 6.82
C ARG A 615 1.88 -8.87 5.71
N LEU A 616 1.39 -8.58 4.51
CA LEU A 616 2.23 -8.37 3.32
C LEU A 616 2.82 -6.95 3.29
N PRO A 617 3.88 -6.70 2.50
CA PRO A 617 4.68 -7.64 1.72
C PRO A 617 5.67 -8.47 2.56
N ALA A 618 5.77 -9.76 2.25
CA ALA A 618 6.87 -10.63 2.66
C ALA A 618 7.21 -11.56 1.50
N ARG A 619 8.49 -11.65 1.14
CA ARG A 619 8.95 -12.59 0.10
C ARG A 619 9.00 -13.98 0.69
N ILE A 620 8.57 -14.97 -0.07
CA ILE A 620 8.58 -16.37 0.34
C ILE A 620 9.43 -17.17 -0.64
N TYR A 621 10.36 -17.97 -0.14
CA TYR A 621 11.10 -18.93 -0.95
C TYR A 621 10.59 -20.33 -0.59
N ILE A 622 10.25 -21.13 -1.59
CA ILE A 622 9.78 -22.50 -1.39
C ILE A 622 10.76 -23.43 -2.07
N TYR A 623 11.24 -24.41 -1.32
CA TYR A 623 12.10 -25.49 -1.81
C TYR A 623 11.37 -26.83 -1.65
N PRO A 624 11.69 -27.84 -2.46
CA PRO A 624 11.30 -29.20 -2.15
C PRO A 624 11.94 -29.63 -0.81
N ASP A 625 11.22 -30.43 -0.03
CA ASP A 625 11.80 -31.07 1.15
C ASP A 625 13.03 -31.93 0.78
N LYS A 626 14.09 -31.84 1.59
CA LYS A 626 15.39 -32.50 1.41
C LYS A 626 15.29 -34.03 1.43
N MET A 627 14.22 -34.59 2.00
CA MET A 627 14.02 -36.05 2.10
C MET A 627 13.32 -36.68 0.88
N GLY A 628 12.93 -35.92 -0.14
CA GLY A 628 12.46 -36.47 -1.42
C GLY A 628 11.07 -37.14 -1.38
N SER A 629 10.88 -38.25 -2.11
CA SER A 629 9.57 -38.88 -2.37
C SER A 629 8.98 -39.69 -1.20
N GLU A 630 9.68 -39.81 -0.07
CA GLU A 630 9.28 -40.66 1.07
C GLU A 630 8.45 -39.91 2.13
N THR A 631 8.35 -38.57 2.06
CA THR A 631 7.71 -37.73 3.09
C THR A 631 6.28 -37.28 2.74
N THR A 632 5.41 -38.22 2.35
CA THR A 632 4.01 -37.87 2.00
C THR A 632 3.14 -37.47 3.21
N ASP A 633 3.58 -37.79 4.43
CA ASP A 633 2.84 -37.52 5.68
C ASP A 633 3.56 -36.51 6.62
N ALA A 634 4.74 -36.02 6.23
CA ALA A 634 5.49 -35.04 7.02
C ALA A 634 4.78 -33.68 7.09
N LEU A 635 4.96 -32.97 8.19
CA LEU A 635 4.59 -31.55 8.26
C LEU A 635 5.59 -30.72 7.45
N PRO A 636 5.17 -29.61 6.84
CA PRO A 636 6.09 -28.72 6.17
C PRO A 636 7.00 -28.03 7.20
N GLU A 637 8.25 -27.81 6.85
CA GLU A 637 9.23 -27.11 7.68
C GLU A 637 9.42 -25.68 7.17
N SER A 638 9.66 -24.73 8.07
CA SER A 638 9.94 -23.36 7.68
C SER A 638 11.16 -22.80 8.40
N SER A 639 11.84 -21.87 7.73
CA SER A 639 12.91 -21.07 8.29
C SER A 639 12.53 -19.61 8.13
N THR A 640 11.93 -19.03 9.18
CA THR A 640 11.42 -17.65 9.17
C THR A 640 12.52 -16.62 8.87
N CYS A 641 13.75 -16.87 9.34
CA CYS A 641 14.93 -16.02 9.09
C CYS A 641 15.19 -15.80 7.60
N SER A 642 15.10 -16.86 6.79
CA SER A 642 15.26 -16.81 5.34
C SER A 642 13.93 -16.76 4.58
N SER A 643 12.81 -16.63 5.30
CA SER A 643 11.45 -16.68 4.76
C SER A 643 11.22 -17.88 3.85
N THR A 644 11.71 -19.04 4.31
CA THR A 644 11.79 -20.27 3.52
C THR A 644 10.79 -21.31 4.00
N LEU A 645 10.15 -22.01 3.07
CA LEU A 645 9.29 -23.17 3.31
C LEU A 645 9.88 -24.38 2.56
N PHE A 646 10.05 -25.50 3.26
CA PHE A 646 10.34 -26.79 2.65
C PHE A 646 9.02 -27.53 2.47
N LEU A 647 8.65 -27.78 1.22
CA LEU A 647 7.36 -28.34 0.84
C LEU A 647 7.49 -29.85 0.58
N PRO A 648 6.85 -30.71 1.41
CA PRO A 648 6.84 -32.15 1.18
C PRO A 648 6.02 -32.56 -0.04
N ASN A 649 6.27 -33.78 -0.54
CA ASN A 649 5.56 -34.31 -1.71
C ASN A 649 4.20 -34.93 -1.34
N TYR A 650 3.21 -34.09 -1.04
CA TYR A 650 1.88 -34.56 -0.66
C TYR A 650 1.14 -35.26 -1.80
N ALA A 651 0.39 -36.31 -1.46
CA ALA A 651 -0.35 -37.12 -2.43
C ALA A 651 -1.49 -36.36 -3.14
N THR A 652 -2.10 -35.36 -2.48
CA THR A 652 -3.21 -34.56 -3.02
C THR A 652 -3.17 -33.12 -2.50
N ALA A 653 -3.81 -32.20 -3.22
CA ALA A 653 -4.02 -30.82 -2.78
C ALA A 653 -4.70 -30.72 -1.41
N LYS A 654 -5.67 -31.62 -1.14
CA LYS A 654 -6.36 -31.66 0.16
C LYS A 654 -5.44 -31.99 1.33
N VAL A 655 -4.53 -32.96 1.14
CA VAL A 655 -3.54 -33.30 2.18
C VAL A 655 -2.56 -32.14 2.38
N CYS A 656 -2.13 -31.49 1.29
CA CYS A 656 -1.31 -30.28 1.37
C CYS A 656 -2.00 -29.17 2.17
N GLU A 657 -3.29 -28.92 1.89
CA GLU A 657 -4.12 -27.96 2.61
C GLU A 657 -4.20 -28.25 4.12
N GLU A 658 -4.52 -29.49 4.50
CA GLU A 658 -4.63 -29.91 5.89
C GLU A 658 -3.29 -29.77 6.64
N LYS A 659 -2.18 -30.18 6.02
CA LYS A 659 -0.84 -30.13 6.63
C LYS A 659 -0.32 -28.70 6.76
N LEU A 660 -0.48 -27.86 5.73
CA LEU A 660 -0.12 -26.44 5.79
C LEU A 660 -0.93 -25.70 6.86
N ARG A 661 -2.25 -25.94 6.93
CA ARG A 661 -3.11 -25.31 7.92
C ARG A 661 -2.71 -25.77 9.32
N TYR A 662 -2.48 -27.06 9.52
CA TYR A 662 -2.04 -27.58 10.81
C TYR A 662 -0.73 -26.95 11.27
N ALA A 663 0.30 -26.90 10.41
CA ALA A 663 1.57 -26.26 10.74
C ALA A 663 1.40 -24.77 11.07
N ALA A 664 0.61 -24.04 10.27
CA ALA A 664 0.38 -22.61 10.48
C ALA A 664 -0.32 -22.28 11.82
N TYR A 665 -1.14 -23.20 12.35
CA TYR A 665 -1.82 -23.00 13.63
C TYR A 665 -1.02 -23.48 14.84
N ASN A 666 -0.16 -24.49 14.68
CA ASN A 666 0.47 -25.20 15.82
C ASN A 666 1.97 -24.94 15.96
N CYS A 667 2.68 -24.52 14.90
CA CYS A 667 4.11 -24.23 14.94
C CYS A 667 4.33 -22.75 15.26
N VAL A 668 4.10 -22.37 16.53
CA VAL A 668 4.13 -20.96 17.01
C VAL A 668 5.50 -20.55 17.58
N ALA A 669 6.45 -21.48 17.71
CA ALA A 669 7.79 -21.26 18.28
C ALA A 669 8.89 -21.78 17.33
N ILE A 670 10.04 -21.10 17.34
CA ILE A 670 11.25 -21.46 16.59
C ILE A 670 11.87 -22.68 17.26
N ASP A 671 12.09 -23.76 16.50
CA ASP A 671 12.93 -24.87 16.95
C ASP A 671 14.36 -24.35 17.11
N THR A 672 14.91 -24.48 18.32
CA THR A 672 16.27 -24.07 18.65
C THR A 672 17.27 -24.98 17.96
N ASP A 673 17.94 -24.48 16.92
CA ASP A 673 19.16 -25.07 16.38
C ASP A 673 20.28 -24.94 17.42
N MET A 674 20.37 -25.90 18.34
CA MET A 674 21.54 -26.04 19.21
C MET A 674 22.69 -26.58 18.34
N SER A 675 23.73 -25.78 18.16
CA SER A 675 25.00 -26.26 17.61
C SER A 675 25.51 -27.41 18.50
N PRO A 676 25.88 -28.59 17.96
CA PRO A 676 26.42 -29.71 18.75
C PRO A 676 27.75 -29.40 19.47
N TRP A 677 28.27 -28.18 19.34
CA TRP A 677 29.59 -27.75 19.78
C TRP A 677 29.56 -26.81 20.99
N GLU A 678 28.39 -26.49 21.55
CA GLU A 678 28.25 -25.73 22.79
C GLU A 678 27.54 -26.57 23.86
N GLU A 679 28.28 -27.51 24.46
CA GLU A 679 28.00 -28.09 25.79
C GLU A 679 28.88 -27.44 26.86
#